data_AF-A0A8J2RXM7-F1
#
_entry.id   AF-A0A8J2RXM7-F1
#
_cell.length_a   1.000
_cell.length_b   1.000
_cell.length_c   1.000
_cell.angle_alpha   90.00
_cell.angle_beta   90.00
_cell.angle_gamma   90.00
#
_symmetry.space_group_name_H-M   'P 1'
#
loop_
_entity.id
_entity.type
_entity.pdbx_description
1 polymer ?
#
loop_
_entity_poly.entity_id
_entity_poly.type
_entity_poly.pdbx_seq_one_letter_code
_entity_poly.pdbx_strand_id
1 'polypeptide(L)'
;MFLITRLRKSFLMRICLTLAVFSLLWLQVGVFIYRGAEIDFEHRSNTSSVLLNHPNFSNIELAKPTNMTIPELMDKINLENNEQKIWNSKHVPWPPVNETEFWPHGVVITIQVHNRISYLKKLLRSLSQAVWIERALLIFSHNIYSEELNDIIQSIPFAAVMQIHFPYSTQLFPYSFPGDSPSDCPRDINKERAIAIGCRNAQTPDLYGHYREARYSQTKHHWWWKVNFIFGKITALRDYNGPVVFMEEDHYVAEDFLHILWLQQKLLKGGPDCSFCNQAHILSLGSYPKYFNHREASNMVDLLPWSSSKHNMGMAFNRSVWKNFQQCSELFCSVDDYNWDWSLLHVAQQCLPSLFGDPTNVKMKSKFILGALVLKAPRVFHIGEWYGVHHRKASCASDTSTLRKAETSLKSARKAQTLFPNTLRTKNMLGTKGIRLKKGNGGWGDPRVIYQVSNIPGFNASEALPWEPGSNKYIGNQQFHQVINTTVLKIILLSMAFNSIKDGEFTKTIYAMIKDERYHDAITTLVTIVDANPTSKAGLSLLGYCCFQIQDFFNASSCYEQLYNLYNEQEEYKLYWAQSLYEAGLYGSSLKVCNQIVNPKLKGKVLKLEAAIRFAEDDLTAALNTVSACFALSSPNDVDTLVNMGCIRFKEEDYSRALAKFQSAVHVSGFEPQLLYNVAICHYKMKEYAPAIKSIADIIERGIRDHPELSVGMATEGLEVRSVGNTLALHKSALVEAFNLKAATEYQLKNFEGAKEALTDMPPRLESELDPVTLHNMALLTADANPSESFDKLQFLLLQQVAQQQQQLENPEARLTGAGPLVCPPETFANLLLLYCKYEYFDLAADLMAEHADLTYKHLSPYVFDFLEALITQQTSPEEAFAKFDALCVRYGETVRRTGTNLKEARRQQNSHTTSAAGLAHEQALETYLPVLMNQAKIYWDRENYVQVEKLFRQSAELCGDADVWRLNVAHTLFMQENKFREATSFYEPLVKQNYDNILDVSAVVLANLCVCYLVTSQNEEAEELLRKLEKEEEQKSLENPQSKFFHLSIVNLVIGTLYCSKGNYEFGISRVIKSLEPYHQKLGTDTWFYAKRCLMSLLENMAKQVVVIKDSIVEDILQFLDSCQFYGREVQTILENPTAVNSHVSSVRFTVTYEARIIKCLLLQIIRN
;
A
#
# COMPACT_ATOMS: atom_id res chain seq x y z
N MET A 1 80.61 29.68 33.82
CA MET A 1 79.66 28.67 34.38
C MET A 1 78.29 29.24 34.77
N PHE A 2 78.16 30.55 35.06
CA PHE A 2 76.88 31.21 35.40
C PHE A 2 75.94 31.50 34.19
N LEU A 3 76.46 31.42 32.96
CA LEU A 3 75.72 31.72 31.72
C LEU A 3 75.02 30.48 31.11
N ILE A 4 75.60 29.29 31.30
CA ILE A 4 75.07 28.00 30.79
C ILE A 4 73.88 27.52 31.63
N THR A 5 73.85 27.89 32.92
CA THR A 5 72.69 27.70 33.80
C THR A 5 71.53 28.65 33.47
N ARG A 6 71.80 29.82 32.88
CA ARG A 6 70.75 30.78 32.46
C ARG A 6 70.08 30.37 31.13
N LEU A 7 70.83 29.81 30.20
CA LEU A 7 70.30 29.31 28.91
C LEU A 7 69.52 28.00 29.05
N ARG A 8 69.97 27.07 29.91
CA ARG A 8 69.16 25.87 30.25
C ARG A 8 67.88 26.23 31.00
N LYS A 9 67.91 27.20 31.93
CA LYS A 9 66.70 27.68 32.61
C LYS A 9 65.73 28.42 31.67
N SER A 10 66.22 29.16 30.68
CA SER A 10 65.38 29.85 29.69
C SER A 10 64.76 28.90 28.65
N PHE A 11 65.47 27.82 28.27
CA PHE A 11 64.95 26.82 27.34
C PHE A 11 63.96 25.87 28.03
N LEU A 12 64.25 25.46 29.26
CA LEU A 12 63.30 24.71 30.09
C LEU A 12 62.08 25.56 30.46
N MET A 13 62.25 26.85 30.77
CA MET A 13 61.12 27.78 30.98
C MET A 13 60.27 27.94 29.73
N ARG A 14 60.86 27.98 28.52
CA ARG A 14 60.08 28.08 27.27
C ARG A 14 59.35 26.80 26.92
N ILE A 15 59.95 25.62 27.18
CA ILE A 15 59.28 24.32 27.04
C ILE A 15 58.19 24.14 28.11
N CYS A 16 58.42 24.58 29.34
CA CYS A 16 57.40 24.59 30.38
C CYS A 16 56.30 25.64 30.10
N LEU A 17 56.61 26.78 29.46
CA LEU A 17 55.60 27.76 29.04
C LEU A 17 54.79 27.27 27.83
N THR A 18 55.40 26.60 26.85
CA THR A 18 54.68 26.04 25.70
C THR A 18 53.89 24.80 26.08
N LEU A 19 54.40 23.95 26.98
CA LEU A 19 53.61 22.87 27.58
C LEU A 19 52.52 23.42 28.50
N ALA A 20 52.76 24.50 29.26
CA ALA A 20 51.73 25.17 30.06
C ALA A 20 50.65 25.80 29.20
N VAL A 21 51.01 26.44 28.07
CA VAL A 21 50.07 27.04 27.10
C VAL A 21 49.33 25.96 26.32
N PHE A 22 49.96 24.85 25.94
CA PHE A 22 49.26 23.69 25.35
C PHE A 22 48.38 22.98 26.37
N SER A 23 48.78 22.89 27.64
CA SER A 23 47.92 22.34 28.70
C SER A 23 46.81 23.29 29.14
N LEU A 24 46.99 24.62 29.02
CA LEU A 24 45.96 25.63 29.25
C LEU A 24 44.99 25.74 28.07
N LEU A 25 45.46 25.55 26.83
CA LEU A 25 44.60 25.39 25.64
C LEU A 25 43.89 24.03 25.64
N TRP A 26 44.52 22.97 26.13
CA TRP A 26 43.88 21.66 26.29
C TRP A 26 42.90 21.63 27.47
N LEU A 27 43.13 22.42 28.54
CA LEU A 27 42.14 22.69 29.59
C LEU A 27 41.03 23.64 29.13
N GLN A 28 41.27 24.59 28.23
CA GLN A 28 40.22 25.42 27.63
C GLN A 28 39.37 24.67 26.60
N VAL A 29 39.93 23.66 25.92
CA VAL A 29 39.16 22.77 25.02
C VAL A 29 38.51 21.60 25.81
N GLY A 30 39.11 21.16 26.91
CA GLY A 30 38.55 20.13 27.80
C GLY A 30 37.40 20.61 28.70
N VAL A 31 37.36 21.90 29.05
CA VAL A 31 36.27 22.50 29.86
C VAL A 31 35.08 22.97 29.01
N PHE A 32 35.18 22.94 27.67
CA PHE A 32 34.02 23.16 26.79
C PHE A 32 33.29 21.86 26.38
N ILE A 33 33.81 20.69 26.76
CA ILE A 33 33.24 19.38 26.36
C ILE A 33 32.63 18.61 27.55
N TYR A 34 32.88 18.97 28.82
CA TYR A 34 32.16 18.42 29.98
C TYR A 34 31.93 19.48 31.09
N ARG A 35 30.64 19.73 31.41
CA ARG A 35 30.05 20.69 32.38
C ARG A 35 29.85 22.15 31.94
N GLY A 36 28.77 22.37 31.19
CA GLY A 36 27.84 23.47 31.45
C GLY A 36 26.53 22.89 31.98
N ALA A 37 26.47 22.60 33.27
CA ALA A 37 25.23 22.34 34.00
C ALA A 37 25.13 23.34 35.16
N GLU A 38 23.99 24.04 35.17
CA GLU A 38 23.31 24.68 36.31
C GLU A 38 23.90 25.95 36.93
N ILE A 39 23.30 27.10 36.56
CA ILE A 39 22.67 28.04 37.50
C ILE A 39 21.29 28.47 36.94
N ASP A 40 20.27 27.86 37.53
CA ASP A 40 18.87 28.23 37.77
C ASP A 40 18.21 29.46 37.12
N PHE A 41 17.26 29.14 36.23
CA PHE A 41 15.91 29.70 36.25
C PHE A 41 14.89 28.53 36.25
N GLU A 42 14.98 27.66 37.26
CA GLU A 42 13.94 26.68 37.59
C GLU A 42 12.87 27.29 38.49
N HIS A 43 11.72 27.67 37.92
CA HIS A 43 10.42 27.40 38.54
C HIS A 43 9.26 27.65 37.56
N ARG A 44 8.98 26.65 36.71
CA ARG A 44 7.65 26.18 36.23
C ARG A 44 7.81 25.40 34.92
N SER A 45 8.00 24.10 35.03
CA SER A 45 7.58 23.10 34.01
C SER A 45 7.92 21.65 34.38
N ASN A 46 8.64 21.43 35.51
CA ASN A 46 8.98 20.12 36.06
C ASN A 46 7.80 19.37 36.74
N THR A 47 6.62 19.38 36.13
CA THR A 47 5.52 18.45 36.47
C THR A 47 4.89 17.78 35.25
N SER A 48 5.60 17.73 34.11
CA SER A 48 5.08 17.10 32.87
C SER A 48 5.94 15.93 32.36
N SER A 49 7.07 15.64 33.01
CA SER A 49 8.10 14.71 32.52
C SER A 49 8.06 13.30 33.14
N VAL A 50 7.05 12.96 33.94
CA VAL A 50 6.96 11.64 34.60
C VAL A 50 6.06 10.64 33.85
N LEU A 51 5.30 11.04 32.82
CA LEU A 51 4.34 10.15 32.13
C LEU A 51 4.65 9.80 30.66
N LEU A 52 5.73 10.30 30.04
CA LEU A 52 5.93 10.19 28.59
C LEU A 52 7.26 9.56 28.13
N ASN A 53 8.08 9.03 29.03
CA ASN A 53 9.30 8.29 28.69
C ASN A 53 9.13 6.79 28.96
N HIS A 54 8.43 6.09 28.07
CA HIS A 54 8.54 4.63 27.95
C HIS A 54 8.96 4.29 26.50
N PRO A 55 10.14 3.65 26.31
CA PRO A 55 10.57 3.15 25.01
C PRO A 55 10.02 1.74 24.84
N ASN A 56 8.82 1.60 24.28
CA ASN A 56 8.28 0.38 23.64
C ASN A 56 6.85 0.69 23.17
N PHE A 57 6.69 1.19 21.94
CA PHE A 57 5.38 1.39 21.31
C PHE A 57 5.15 0.32 20.24
N SER A 58 5.00 -0.93 20.68
CA SER A 58 4.63 -2.06 19.81
C SER A 58 3.25 -2.67 20.14
N ASN A 59 2.54 -2.19 21.16
CA ASN A 59 1.18 -2.63 21.51
C ASN A 59 0.23 -1.42 21.67
N ILE A 60 -0.99 -1.51 21.13
CA ILE A 60 -2.05 -0.50 21.31
C ILE A 60 -2.60 -0.60 22.73
N GLU A 61 -2.28 0.41 23.54
CA GLU A 61 -2.78 0.56 24.91
C GLU A 61 -4.27 1.00 24.88
N LEU A 62 -5.16 0.13 25.36
CA LEU A 62 -6.58 0.42 25.51
C LEU A 62 -6.87 0.86 26.95
N ALA A 63 -7.60 1.96 27.10
CA ALA A 63 -8.02 2.49 28.39
C ALA A 63 -8.99 1.53 29.09
N LYS A 64 -8.73 1.24 30.36
CA LYS A 64 -9.63 0.41 31.17
C LYS A 64 -10.81 1.25 31.67
N PRO A 65 -12.04 0.70 31.65
CA PRO A 65 -13.18 1.35 32.30
C PRO A 65 -12.93 1.44 33.81
N THR A 66 -13.53 2.46 34.45
CA THR A 66 -13.48 2.60 35.91
C THR A 66 -14.15 1.42 36.63
N ASN A 67 -13.72 1.15 37.87
CA ASN A 67 -14.29 0.13 38.76
C ASN A 67 -15.50 0.65 39.57
N MET A 68 -15.92 1.90 39.39
CA MET A 68 -17.09 2.47 40.06
C MET A 68 -18.36 1.70 39.70
N THR A 69 -19.32 1.66 40.63
CA THR A 69 -20.64 1.09 40.31
C THR A 69 -21.38 1.99 39.32
N ILE A 70 -22.30 1.41 38.53
CA ILE A 70 -23.05 2.18 37.52
C ILE A 70 -23.76 3.41 38.12
N PRO A 71 -24.46 3.33 39.27
CA PRO A 71 -25.10 4.51 39.87
C PRO A 71 -24.10 5.61 40.25
N GLU A 72 -23.00 5.25 40.91
CA GLU A 72 -21.92 6.19 41.27
C GLU A 72 -21.32 6.85 40.03
N LEU A 73 -21.13 6.07 38.97
CA LEU A 73 -20.58 6.55 37.69
C LEU A 73 -21.55 7.50 36.98
N MET A 74 -22.85 7.21 36.98
CA MET A 74 -23.88 8.09 36.43
C MET A 74 -23.91 9.43 37.19
N ASP A 75 -23.87 9.40 38.52
CA ASP A 75 -23.83 10.61 39.35
C ASP A 75 -22.57 11.44 39.07
N LYS A 76 -21.40 10.79 38.95
CA LYS A 76 -20.13 11.44 38.60
C LYS A 76 -20.19 12.11 37.21
N ILE A 77 -20.68 11.39 36.19
CA ILE A 77 -20.83 11.93 34.83
C ILE A 77 -21.78 13.12 34.80
N ASN A 78 -22.90 13.03 35.51
CA ASN A 78 -23.86 14.13 35.59
C ASN A 78 -23.26 15.35 36.29
N LEU A 79 -22.54 15.13 37.40
CA LEU A 79 -21.83 16.20 38.11
C LEU A 79 -20.82 16.91 37.20
N GLU A 80 -19.91 16.17 36.58
CA GLU A 80 -18.84 16.74 35.74
C GLU A 80 -19.40 17.47 34.50
N ASN A 81 -20.42 16.90 33.84
CA ASN A 81 -21.09 17.55 32.72
C ASN A 81 -21.83 18.84 33.12
N ASN A 82 -22.32 18.92 34.36
CA ASN A 82 -22.98 20.12 34.89
C ASN A 82 -21.96 21.17 35.35
N GLU A 83 -20.83 20.75 35.94
CA GLU A 83 -19.76 21.64 36.37
C GLU A 83 -19.09 22.35 35.18
N GLN A 84 -18.98 21.68 34.02
CA GLN A 84 -18.37 22.23 32.80
C GLN A 84 -17.00 22.87 33.07
N LYS A 85 -16.20 22.21 33.90
CA LYS A 85 -14.94 22.75 34.38
C LYS A 85 -13.94 22.89 33.23
N ILE A 86 -13.35 24.09 33.11
CA ILE A 86 -12.24 24.35 32.19
C ILE A 86 -10.93 24.23 32.97
N TRP A 87 -10.18 23.19 32.66
CA TRP A 87 -8.84 22.93 33.17
C TRP A 87 -7.81 23.81 32.46
N ASN A 88 -6.70 24.06 33.16
CA ASN A 88 -5.57 24.86 32.69
C ASN A 88 -5.87 26.35 32.34
N SER A 89 -7.10 26.82 32.56
CA SER A 89 -7.55 28.18 32.23
C SER A 89 -6.78 29.30 32.95
N LYS A 90 -6.12 28.99 34.07
CA LYS A 90 -5.26 29.95 34.80
C LYS A 90 -3.91 30.18 34.12
N HIS A 91 -3.38 29.19 33.43
CA HIS A 91 -2.09 29.26 32.73
C HIS A 91 -2.26 29.61 31.25
N VAL A 92 -3.30 29.06 30.63
CA VAL A 92 -3.69 29.32 29.24
C VAL A 92 -5.13 29.83 29.24
N PRO A 93 -5.36 31.16 29.27
CA PRO A 93 -6.69 31.72 29.46
C PRO A 93 -7.60 31.48 28.25
N TRP A 94 -8.84 31.07 28.53
CA TRP A 94 -9.93 31.00 27.57
C TRP A 94 -11.14 31.81 28.07
N PRO A 95 -11.67 32.76 27.29
CA PRO A 95 -11.15 33.22 25.99
C PRO A 95 -9.77 33.91 26.12
N PRO A 96 -8.98 34.03 25.03
CA PRO A 96 -7.67 34.66 25.07
C PRO A 96 -7.74 36.14 25.50
N VAL A 97 -6.83 36.57 26.38
CA VAL A 97 -6.84 37.93 26.97
C VAL A 97 -6.40 39.02 25.98
N ASN A 98 -5.54 38.68 25.01
CA ASN A 98 -5.06 39.61 24.00
C ASN A 98 -5.80 39.42 22.67
N GLU A 99 -6.51 40.47 22.24
CA GLU A 99 -7.07 40.55 20.89
C GLU A 99 -5.92 40.65 19.88
N THR A 100 -5.79 39.62 19.05
CA THR A 100 -4.87 39.59 17.90
C THR A 100 -5.68 39.57 16.62
N GLU A 101 -5.08 39.99 15.50
CA GLU A 101 -5.74 39.90 14.17
C GLU A 101 -6.14 38.44 13.84
N PHE A 102 -5.35 37.48 14.32
CA PHE A 102 -5.55 36.04 14.15
C PHE A 102 -6.34 35.48 15.35
N TRP A 103 -7.50 34.88 15.10
CA TRP A 103 -8.38 34.28 16.14
C TRP A 103 -8.62 35.18 17.38
N PRO A 104 -9.21 36.38 17.20
CA PRO A 104 -9.45 37.32 18.30
C PRO A 104 -10.34 36.73 19.42
N HIS A 105 -11.30 35.87 19.06
CA HIS A 105 -12.20 35.20 20.01
C HIS A 105 -11.83 33.74 20.28
N GLY A 106 -10.59 33.35 19.93
CA GLY A 106 -10.11 31.97 20.01
C GLY A 106 -10.80 31.01 19.04
N VAL A 107 -10.48 29.71 19.14
CA VAL A 107 -11.06 28.63 18.34
C VAL A 107 -11.48 27.46 19.24
N VAL A 108 -12.57 26.78 18.91
CA VAL A 108 -13.03 25.60 19.66
C VAL A 108 -12.76 24.34 18.85
N ILE A 109 -12.07 23.38 19.46
CA ILE A 109 -11.78 22.07 18.86
C ILE A 109 -12.40 21.00 19.74
N THR A 110 -13.28 20.20 19.16
CA THR A 110 -13.95 19.09 19.82
C THR A 110 -13.36 17.77 19.34
N ILE A 111 -12.91 16.94 20.28
CA ILE A 111 -12.27 15.66 20.00
C ILE A 111 -13.15 14.55 20.58
N GLN A 112 -13.58 13.60 19.75
CA GLN A 112 -14.24 12.38 20.21
C GLN A 112 -13.20 11.39 20.73
N VAL A 113 -13.37 10.97 21.98
CA VAL A 113 -12.49 10.02 22.65
C VAL A 113 -13.24 8.71 22.84
N HIS A 114 -12.65 7.64 22.35
CA HIS A 114 -13.07 6.27 22.60
C HIS A 114 -12.19 5.70 23.72
N ASN A 115 -11.46 4.61 23.48
CA ASN A 115 -10.60 3.97 24.47
C ASN A 115 -9.16 3.76 23.99
N ARG A 116 -8.72 4.39 22.90
CA ARG A 116 -7.41 4.09 22.29
C ARG A 116 -6.36 5.13 22.70
N ILE A 117 -5.70 4.87 23.82
CA ILE A 117 -4.74 5.80 24.45
C ILE A 117 -3.57 6.13 23.51
N SER A 118 -3.09 5.14 22.76
CA SER A 118 -1.96 5.32 21.84
C SER A 118 -2.25 6.35 20.75
N TYR A 119 -3.46 6.37 20.17
CA TYR A 119 -3.87 7.37 19.20
C TYR A 119 -4.08 8.74 19.84
N LEU A 120 -4.74 8.78 21.01
CA LEU A 120 -4.90 10.03 21.75
C LEU A 120 -3.55 10.68 22.04
N LYS A 121 -2.55 9.92 22.51
CA LYS A 121 -1.18 10.42 22.74
C LYS A 121 -0.54 10.99 21.45
N LYS A 122 -0.74 10.34 20.29
CA LYS A 122 -0.25 10.82 18.99
C LYS A 122 -0.94 12.11 18.56
N LEU A 123 -2.27 12.20 18.71
CA LEU A 123 -3.04 13.41 18.43
C LEU A 123 -2.57 14.57 19.31
N LEU A 124 -2.46 14.35 20.63
CA LEU A 124 -2.00 15.37 21.58
C LEU A 124 -0.58 15.86 21.25
N ARG A 125 0.32 14.95 20.84
CA ARG A 125 1.66 15.31 20.36
C ARG A 125 1.58 16.24 19.15
N SER A 126 0.78 15.91 18.14
CA SER A 126 0.63 16.77 16.95
C SER A 126 -0.04 18.12 17.25
N LEU A 127 -1.05 18.14 18.14
CA LEU A 127 -1.70 19.37 18.59
C LEU A 127 -0.73 20.28 19.33
N SER A 128 0.15 19.73 20.18
CA SER A 128 1.15 20.51 20.92
C SER A 128 2.16 21.22 20.01
N GLN A 129 2.32 20.75 18.76
CA GLN A 129 3.19 21.34 17.75
C GLN A 129 2.46 22.36 16.86
N ALA A 130 1.13 22.43 16.93
CA ALA A 130 0.36 23.33 16.11
C ALA A 130 0.47 24.77 16.58
N VAL A 131 0.73 25.66 15.63
CA VAL A 131 0.85 27.09 15.91
C VAL A 131 -0.53 27.65 16.25
N TRP A 132 -0.59 28.44 17.34
CA TRP A 132 -1.81 29.01 17.93
C TRP A 132 -2.71 28.04 18.69
N ILE A 133 -2.23 26.85 19.03
CA ILE A 133 -3.00 25.89 19.84
C ILE A 133 -3.34 26.43 21.23
N GLU A 134 -2.51 27.32 21.78
CA GLU A 134 -2.73 28.00 23.06
C GLU A 134 -3.94 28.93 23.03
N ARG A 135 -4.44 29.29 21.84
CA ARG A 135 -5.67 30.07 21.65
C ARG A 135 -6.89 29.19 21.45
N ALA A 136 -6.78 27.88 21.63
CA ALA A 136 -7.89 26.94 21.45
C ALA A 136 -8.48 26.49 22.79
N LEU A 137 -9.81 26.30 22.82
CA LEU A 137 -10.47 25.46 23.82
C LEU A 137 -10.62 24.05 23.26
N LEU A 138 -9.92 23.09 23.87
CA LEU A 138 -10.03 21.67 23.53
C LEU A 138 -11.15 21.03 24.37
N ILE A 139 -12.18 20.52 23.70
CA ILE A 139 -13.32 19.83 24.34
C ILE A 139 -13.22 18.34 24.01
N PHE A 140 -12.88 17.52 24.98
CA PHE A 140 -12.84 16.07 24.82
C PHE A 140 -14.21 15.48 25.18
N SER A 141 -14.81 14.77 24.22
CA SER A 141 -16.13 14.15 24.34
C SER A 141 -15.97 12.63 24.40
N HIS A 142 -16.15 12.09 25.60
CA HIS A 142 -15.85 10.71 25.92
C HIS A 142 -17.06 9.80 25.72
N ASN A 143 -16.85 8.64 25.09
CA ASN A 143 -17.85 7.59 24.99
C ASN A 143 -17.70 6.49 26.08
N ILE A 144 -16.61 6.56 26.85
CA ILE A 144 -16.25 5.69 27.97
C ILE A 144 -15.62 6.55 29.07
N TYR A 145 -15.93 6.25 30.32
CA TYR A 145 -15.33 6.86 31.49
C TYR A 145 -14.14 6.01 31.97
N SER A 146 -12.95 6.60 31.91
CA SER A 146 -11.69 5.99 32.35
C SER A 146 -10.84 7.05 33.05
N GLU A 147 -10.40 6.76 34.28
CA GLU A 147 -9.53 7.68 35.04
C GLU A 147 -8.21 7.94 34.30
N GLU A 148 -7.68 6.92 33.61
CA GLU A 148 -6.44 7.05 32.84
C GLU A 148 -6.55 8.05 31.68
N LEU A 149 -7.65 8.02 30.93
CA LEU A 149 -7.90 9.01 29.87
C LEU A 149 -8.10 10.41 30.44
N ASN A 150 -8.81 10.49 31.57
CA ASN A 150 -9.09 11.75 32.26
C ASN A 150 -7.80 12.41 32.75
N ASP A 151 -6.89 11.64 33.37
CA ASP A 151 -5.60 12.14 33.85
C ASP A 151 -4.71 12.65 32.71
N ILE A 152 -4.65 11.93 31.58
CA ILE A 152 -3.91 12.35 30.39
C ILE A 152 -4.46 13.67 29.85
N ILE A 153 -5.78 13.84 29.80
CA ILE A 153 -6.42 15.03 29.24
C ILE A 153 -6.32 16.22 30.21
N GLN A 154 -6.48 16.01 31.51
CA GLN A 154 -6.37 17.07 32.52
C GLN A 154 -4.93 17.58 32.69
N SER A 155 -3.93 16.77 32.35
CA SER A 155 -2.51 17.12 32.42
C SER A 155 -1.97 17.89 31.21
N ILE A 156 -2.81 18.21 30.21
CA ILE A 156 -2.41 18.95 29.01
C ILE A 156 -1.91 20.36 29.38
N PRO A 157 -0.65 20.72 29.08
CA PRO A 157 -0.08 22.01 29.53
C PRO A 157 -0.30 23.16 28.54
N PHE A 158 -0.58 22.87 27.26
CA PHE A 158 -0.46 23.83 26.16
C PHE A 158 -1.78 24.49 25.72
N ALA A 159 -2.94 24.07 26.23
CA ALA A 159 -4.24 24.61 25.86
C ALA A 159 -5.21 24.60 27.05
N ALA A 160 -6.31 25.36 26.95
CA ALA A 160 -7.45 25.24 27.85
C ALA A 160 -8.26 23.99 27.48
N VAL A 161 -8.67 23.21 28.49
CA VAL A 161 -9.26 21.89 28.27
C VAL A 161 -10.58 21.73 29.02
N MET A 162 -11.59 21.16 28.38
CA MET A 162 -12.85 20.75 28.98
C MET A 162 -13.12 19.29 28.63
N GLN A 163 -13.68 18.53 29.56
CA GLN A 163 -14.15 17.17 29.32
C GLN A 163 -15.67 17.10 29.46
N ILE A 164 -16.30 16.36 28.55
CA ILE A 164 -17.72 16.02 28.61
C ILE A 164 -17.88 14.52 28.38
N HIS A 165 -18.80 13.88 29.08
CA HIS A 165 -18.98 12.43 29.09
C HIS A 165 -20.37 12.06 28.56
N PHE A 166 -20.43 11.17 27.58
CA PHE A 166 -21.70 10.76 26.97
C PHE A 166 -22.56 9.97 27.97
N PRO A 167 -23.74 10.47 28.38
CA PRO A 167 -24.51 9.89 29.49
C PRO A 167 -25.31 8.64 29.10
N TYR A 168 -25.25 8.21 27.85
CA TYR A 168 -26.00 7.07 27.30
C TYR A 168 -25.07 6.00 26.69
N SER A 169 -23.84 5.88 27.19
CA SER A 169 -22.85 4.93 26.68
C SER A 169 -23.20 3.48 27.03
N THR A 170 -22.69 2.52 26.24
CA THR A 170 -22.80 1.09 26.54
C THR A 170 -22.19 0.69 27.88
N GLN A 171 -21.17 1.43 28.36
CA GLN A 171 -20.58 1.22 29.70
C GLN A 171 -21.60 1.43 30.83
N LEU A 172 -22.49 2.41 30.69
CA LEU A 172 -23.52 2.72 31.69
C LEU A 172 -24.73 1.78 31.60
N PHE A 173 -24.92 1.13 30.44
CA PHE A 173 -26.08 0.30 30.15
C PHE A 173 -25.68 -1.08 29.58
N PRO A 174 -24.87 -1.89 30.28
CA PRO A 174 -24.30 -3.11 29.72
C PRO A 174 -25.34 -4.21 29.42
N TYR A 175 -26.49 -4.20 30.11
CA TYR A 175 -27.55 -5.20 29.97
C TYR A 175 -28.95 -4.57 29.78
N SER A 176 -29.00 -3.30 29.39
CA SER A 176 -30.25 -2.57 29.20
C SER A 176 -30.12 -1.54 28.08
N PHE A 177 -31.24 -1.09 27.53
CA PHE A 177 -31.24 -0.01 26.55
C PHE A 177 -30.78 1.30 27.22
N PRO A 178 -29.96 2.15 26.57
CA PRO A 178 -29.49 2.15 25.18
C PRO A 178 -28.19 1.36 24.90
N GLY A 179 -27.70 0.54 25.82
CA GLY A 179 -26.67 -0.46 25.51
C GLY A 179 -27.27 -1.79 25.04
N ASP A 180 -26.54 -2.88 25.21
CA ASP A 180 -26.99 -4.21 24.81
C ASP A 180 -28.05 -4.71 25.80
N SER A 181 -29.19 -5.19 25.29
CA SER A 181 -30.26 -5.74 26.13
C SER A 181 -30.50 -7.21 25.82
N PRO A 182 -30.58 -8.11 26.83
CA PRO A 182 -30.96 -9.51 26.62
C PRO A 182 -32.33 -9.70 25.97
N SER A 183 -33.18 -8.66 25.98
CA SER A 183 -34.51 -8.66 25.37
C SER A 183 -34.50 -8.28 23.88
N ASP A 184 -33.37 -7.81 23.34
CA ASP A 184 -33.23 -7.45 21.93
C ASP A 184 -33.09 -8.71 21.07
N CYS A 185 -33.62 -8.66 19.86
CA CYS A 185 -33.51 -9.76 18.91
C CYS A 185 -32.06 -9.93 18.44
N PRO A 186 -31.57 -11.17 18.27
CA PRO A 186 -30.28 -11.42 17.64
C PRO A 186 -30.19 -10.76 16.26
N ARG A 187 -29.06 -10.16 15.94
CA ARG A 187 -28.84 -9.37 14.71
C ARG A 187 -29.37 -10.03 13.43
N ASP A 188 -29.00 -11.29 13.20
CA ASP A 188 -29.21 -11.99 11.92
C ASP A 188 -30.39 -12.96 11.94
N ILE A 189 -31.27 -12.87 12.95
CA ILE A 189 -32.46 -13.72 12.99
C ILE A 189 -33.49 -13.25 11.96
N ASN A 190 -34.20 -14.19 11.32
CA ASN A 190 -35.32 -13.83 10.43
C ASN A 190 -36.53 -13.33 11.24
N LYS A 191 -37.31 -12.44 10.62
CA LYS A 191 -38.45 -11.78 11.27
C LYS A 191 -39.49 -12.76 11.81
N GLU A 192 -39.80 -13.82 11.08
CA GLU A 192 -40.79 -14.82 11.49
C GLU A 192 -40.37 -15.53 12.78
N ARG A 193 -39.07 -15.84 12.91
CA ARG A 193 -38.52 -16.51 14.10
C ARG A 193 -38.29 -15.53 15.24
N ALA A 194 -37.96 -14.27 14.95
CA ALA A 194 -37.92 -13.20 15.95
C ALA A 194 -39.28 -13.04 16.65
N ILE A 195 -40.36 -13.05 15.86
CA ILE A 195 -41.74 -13.02 16.35
C ILE A 195 -42.06 -14.27 17.18
N ALA A 196 -41.62 -15.45 16.73
CA ALA A 196 -41.83 -16.71 17.45
C ALA A 196 -41.09 -16.78 18.80
N ILE A 197 -39.89 -16.21 18.89
CA ILE A 197 -39.10 -16.13 20.14
C ILE A 197 -39.65 -15.04 21.07
N GLY A 198 -40.41 -14.08 20.55
CA GLY A 198 -41.00 -13.00 21.33
C GLY A 198 -39.98 -11.95 21.81
N CYS A 199 -38.87 -11.77 21.09
CA CYS A 199 -37.91 -10.71 21.39
C CYS A 199 -38.49 -9.31 21.09
N ARG A 200 -38.00 -8.28 21.79
CA ARG A 200 -38.69 -7.00 21.96
C ARG A 200 -38.82 -6.17 20.67
N ASN A 201 -37.82 -6.17 19.81
CA ASN A 201 -37.80 -5.42 18.54
C ASN A 201 -38.13 -6.28 17.32
N ALA A 202 -38.75 -7.46 17.51
CA ALA A 202 -39.01 -8.43 16.43
C ALA A 202 -39.75 -7.85 15.22
N GLN A 203 -40.62 -6.87 15.43
CA GLN A 203 -41.41 -6.26 14.35
C GLN A 203 -40.64 -5.24 13.50
N THR A 204 -39.48 -4.78 13.97
CA THR A 204 -38.77 -3.61 13.43
C THR A 204 -37.31 -3.93 13.09
N PRO A 205 -37.06 -4.84 12.11
CA PRO A 205 -35.74 -4.96 11.51
C PRO A 205 -35.40 -3.71 10.68
N ASP A 206 -34.11 -3.50 10.43
CA ASP A 206 -33.61 -2.42 9.57
C ASP A 206 -33.90 -2.65 8.06
N LEU A 207 -33.42 -1.73 7.23
CA LEU A 207 -33.53 -1.73 5.77
C LEU A 207 -33.02 -3.02 5.10
N TYR A 208 -32.13 -3.76 5.76
CA TYR A 208 -31.51 -4.99 5.28
C TYR A 208 -32.03 -6.25 6.00
N GLY A 209 -33.00 -6.10 6.91
CA GLY A 209 -33.56 -7.23 7.66
C GLY A 209 -32.79 -7.58 8.94
N HIS A 210 -31.80 -6.79 9.35
CA HIS A 210 -31.02 -7.01 10.57
C HIS A 210 -31.60 -6.28 11.78
N TYR A 211 -31.30 -6.79 12.97
CA TYR A 211 -31.66 -6.15 14.24
C TYR A 211 -30.49 -5.35 14.84
N ARG A 212 -30.85 -4.35 15.63
CA ARG A 212 -29.96 -3.37 16.28
C ARG A 212 -28.82 -4.04 17.05
N GLU A 213 -27.61 -3.50 16.89
CA GLU A 213 -26.46 -3.74 17.77
C GLU A 213 -26.08 -2.43 18.49
N ALA A 214 -25.90 -2.47 19.82
CA ALA A 214 -25.68 -1.25 20.59
C ALA A 214 -24.41 -0.50 20.18
N ARG A 215 -23.32 -1.24 19.92
CA ARG A 215 -22.02 -0.70 19.50
C ARG A 215 -22.09 0.23 18.28
N TYR A 216 -22.93 -0.09 17.29
CA TYR A 216 -23.10 0.72 16.08
C TYR A 216 -24.05 1.89 16.34
N SER A 217 -25.15 1.62 17.05
CA SER A 217 -26.14 2.66 17.35
C SER A 217 -25.57 3.80 18.22
N GLN A 218 -24.61 3.50 19.10
CA GLN A 218 -23.96 4.49 19.96
C GLN A 218 -23.22 5.58 19.15
N THR A 219 -22.66 5.26 17.98
CA THR A 219 -21.86 6.21 17.18
C THR A 219 -22.67 7.46 16.79
N LYS A 220 -23.86 7.27 16.23
CA LYS A 220 -24.75 8.38 15.87
C LYS A 220 -25.43 9.02 17.07
N HIS A 221 -25.74 8.27 18.13
CA HIS A 221 -26.23 8.85 19.40
C HIS A 221 -25.21 9.82 20.01
N HIS A 222 -23.96 9.38 20.13
CA HIS A 222 -22.88 10.15 20.74
C HIS A 222 -22.58 11.40 19.92
N TRP A 223 -22.48 11.27 18.59
CA TRP A 223 -22.24 12.42 17.72
C TRP A 223 -23.36 13.47 17.84
N TRP A 224 -24.63 13.05 17.79
CA TRP A 224 -25.77 13.96 17.90
C TRP A 224 -25.84 14.64 19.27
N TRP A 225 -25.65 13.88 20.36
CA TRP A 225 -25.57 14.46 21.70
C TRP A 225 -24.44 15.47 21.81
N LYS A 226 -23.24 15.11 21.35
CA LYS A 226 -22.04 15.95 21.45
C LYS A 226 -22.26 17.30 20.78
N VAL A 227 -22.73 17.31 19.52
CA VAL A 227 -22.97 18.55 18.77
C VAL A 227 -24.01 19.43 19.48
N ASN A 228 -25.13 18.85 19.93
CA ASN A 228 -26.17 19.59 20.64
C ASN A 228 -25.74 20.06 22.03
N PHE A 229 -24.91 19.30 22.74
CA PHE A 229 -24.38 19.68 24.03
C PHE A 229 -23.43 20.87 23.89
N ILE A 230 -22.53 20.84 22.90
CA ILE A 230 -21.54 21.90 22.66
C ILE A 230 -22.20 23.22 22.31
N PHE A 231 -23.11 23.23 21.33
CA PHE A 231 -23.76 24.47 20.96
C PHE A 231 -24.89 24.85 21.92
N GLY A 232 -25.66 23.89 22.43
CA GLY A 232 -26.88 24.16 23.20
C GLY A 232 -26.67 24.32 24.71
N LYS A 233 -25.68 23.64 25.31
CA LYS A 233 -25.56 23.53 26.78
C LYS A 233 -24.26 24.07 27.39
N ILE A 234 -23.15 24.11 26.65
CA ILE A 234 -21.89 24.62 27.21
C ILE A 234 -21.99 26.14 27.42
N THR A 235 -21.95 26.54 28.69
CA THR A 235 -22.10 27.93 29.13
C THR A 235 -21.01 28.84 28.58
N ALA A 236 -19.76 28.38 28.57
CA ALA A 236 -18.61 29.10 28.03
C ALA A 236 -18.71 29.40 26.52
N LEU A 237 -19.60 28.70 25.79
CA LEU A 237 -19.79 28.87 24.34
C LEU A 237 -21.10 29.57 23.99
N ARG A 238 -21.87 30.05 24.97
CA ARG A 238 -23.19 30.65 24.75
C ARG A 238 -23.17 31.76 23.69
N ASP A 239 -22.18 32.64 23.79
CA ASP A 239 -22.01 33.80 22.89
C ASP A 239 -20.93 33.58 21.82
N TYR A 240 -20.36 32.37 21.74
CA TYR A 240 -19.36 32.02 20.73
C TYR A 240 -20.01 31.81 19.35
N ASN A 241 -19.56 32.59 18.38
CA ASN A 241 -20.03 32.57 16.99
C ASN A 241 -18.98 32.06 15.98
N GLY A 242 -17.79 31.70 16.46
CA GLY A 242 -16.73 31.12 15.62
C GLY A 242 -17.05 29.68 15.17
N PRO A 243 -16.21 29.10 14.31
CA PRO A 243 -16.33 27.70 13.94
C PRO A 243 -15.95 26.79 15.12
N VAL A 244 -16.65 25.66 15.24
CA VAL A 244 -16.26 24.53 16.09
C VAL A 244 -15.72 23.44 15.17
N VAL A 245 -14.48 23.01 15.41
CA VAL A 245 -13.83 21.94 14.65
C VAL A 245 -14.14 20.60 15.29
N PHE A 246 -14.61 19.62 14.53
CA PHE A 246 -14.90 18.27 14.99
C PHE A 246 -13.83 17.29 14.51
N MET A 247 -13.23 16.59 15.47
CA MET A 247 -12.15 15.62 15.28
C MET A 247 -12.38 14.37 16.15
N GLU A 248 -11.57 13.33 15.91
CA GLU A 248 -11.57 12.07 16.64
C GLU A 248 -10.14 11.80 17.15
N GLU A 249 -9.99 10.93 18.16
CA GLU A 249 -8.71 10.62 18.80
C GLU A 249 -7.66 10.00 17.87
N ASP A 250 -8.08 9.44 16.74
CA ASP A 250 -7.26 8.82 15.70
C ASP A 250 -7.01 9.75 14.51
N HIS A 251 -7.15 11.06 14.71
CA HIS A 251 -6.65 12.08 13.81
C HIS A 251 -5.23 12.51 14.17
N TYR A 252 -4.51 13.00 13.16
CA TYR A 252 -3.20 13.64 13.28
C TYR A 252 -3.24 14.99 12.55
N VAL A 253 -2.67 16.05 13.14
CA VAL A 253 -2.77 17.41 12.57
C VAL A 253 -1.43 17.97 12.10
N ALA A 254 -1.47 18.81 11.07
CA ALA A 254 -0.35 19.60 10.59
C ALA A 254 -0.10 20.85 11.46
N GLU A 255 1.11 21.39 11.43
CA GLU A 255 1.50 22.55 12.27
C GLU A 255 0.73 23.84 11.94
N ASP A 256 0.30 24.00 10.69
CA ASP A 256 -0.39 25.20 10.16
C ASP A 256 -1.91 25.03 10.06
N PHE A 257 -2.50 23.97 10.62
CA PHE A 257 -3.91 23.67 10.41
C PHE A 257 -4.85 24.78 10.89
N LEU A 258 -4.52 25.45 12.01
CA LEU A 258 -5.28 26.60 12.54
C LEU A 258 -5.10 27.85 11.69
N HIS A 259 -3.94 28.00 11.05
CA HIS A 259 -3.66 29.08 10.11
C HIS A 259 -4.50 28.92 8.84
N ILE A 260 -4.56 27.70 8.29
CA ILE A 260 -5.41 27.40 7.15
C ILE A 260 -6.89 27.58 7.49
N LEU A 261 -7.34 27.14 8.66
CA LEU A 261 -8.72 27.34 9.12
C LEU A 261 -9.10 28.82 9.16
N TRP A 262 -8.20 29.67 9.66
CA TRP A 262 -8.40 31.12 9.71
C TRP A 262 -8.51 31.74 8.31
N LEU A 263 -7.65 31.32 7.38
CA LEU A 263 -7.74 31.78 5.98
C LEU A 263 -9.07 31.34 5.34
N GLN A 264 -9.52 30.11 5.56
CA GLN A 264 -10.83 29.64 5.08
C GLN A 264 -11.98 30.46 5.70
N GLN A 265 -11.90 30.81 6.99
CA GLN A 265 -12.89 31.67 7.64
C GLN A 265 -12.90 33.09 7.07
N LYS A 266 -11.72 33.67 6.73
CA LYS A 266 -11.64 34.96 6.04
C LYS A 266 -12.35 34.91 4.69
N LEU A 267 -12.20 33.83 3.92
CA LEU A 267 -12.89 33.64 2.63
C LEU A 267 -14.42 33.59 2.76
N LEU A 268 -14.97 33.08 3.87
CA LEU A 268 -16.42 33.01 4.08
C LEU A 268 -17.11 34.38 4.14
N LYS A 269 -16.37 35.44 4.52
CA LYS A 269 -16.92 36.81 4.59
C LYS A 269 -17.28 37.38 3.21
N GLY A 270 -16.78 36.76 2.14
CA GLY A 270 -16.92 37.27 0.78
C GLY A 270 -16.06 38.52 0.54
N GLY A 271 -15.57 38.69 -0.69
CA GLY A 271 -14.71 39.81 -1.04
C GLY A 271 -14.17 39.70 -2.46
N PRO A 272 -13.30 40.64 -2.89
CA PRO A 272 -12.68 40.60 -4.22
C PRO A 272 -11.87 39.32 -4.45
N ASP A 273 -11.30 38.73 -3.40
CA ASP A 273 -10.48 37.51 -3.48
C ASP A 273 -11.30 36.22 -3.70
N CYS A 274 -12.58 36.20 -3.30
CA CYS A 274 -13.49 35.10 -3.60
C CYS A 274 -14.96 35.53 -3.47
N SER A 275 -15.61 35.79 -4.60
CA SER A 275 -17.01 36.25 -4.66
C SER A 275 -18.05 35.15 -4.38
N PHE A 276 -17.66 33.89 -4.47
CA PHE A 276 -18.55 32.72 -4.31
C PHE A 276 -18.37 31.95 -2.99
N CYS A 277 -17.32 32.25 -2.21
CA CYS A 277 -16.98 31.49 -1.00
C CYS A 277 -18.01 31.65 0.14
N ASN A 278 -18.81 32.71 0.13
CA ASN A 278 -19.93 32.90 1.06
C ASN A 278 -21.04 31.85 0.91
N GLN A 279 -21.02 31.02 -0.13
CA GLN A 279 -21.93 29.89 -0.34
C GLN A 279 -21.51 28.63 0.43
N ALA A 280 -20.33 28.63 1.07
CA ALA A 280 -19.90 27.53 1.93
C ALA A 280 -20.51 27.64 3.34
N HIS A 281 -20.85 26.48 3.87
CA HIS A 281 -21.42 26.30 5.21
C HIS A 281 -20.47 25.48 6.10
N ILE A 282 -19.71 24.57 5.48
CA ILE A 282 -18.77 23.68 6.15
C ILE A 282 -17.34 23.99 5.69
N LEU A 283 -16.40 23.96 6.64
CA LEU A 283 -14.96 23.98 6.36
C LEU A 283 -14.41 22.57 6.58
N SER A 284 -13.68 22.03 5.62
CA SER A 284 -13.07 20.69 5.71
C SER A 284 -11.56 20.82 5.69
N LEU A 285 -10.92 20.53 6.83
CA LEU A 285 -9.46 20.57 6.99
C LEU A 285 -8.78 19.25 6.59
N GLY A 286 -9.54 18.16 6.53
CA GLY A 286 -9.10 16.86 6.02
C GLY A 286 -9.94 16.43 4.81
N SER A 287 -9.38 15.52 4.02
CA SER A 287 -10.11 14.69 3.07
C SER A 287 -9.35 13.37 2.88
N TYR A 288 -9.92 12.39 2.18
CA TYR A 288 -9.27 11.11 1.87
C TYR A 288 -8.71 11.06 0.43
N PRO A 289 -7.75 11.93 0.03
CA PRO A 289 -7.14 11.84 -1.28
C PRO A 289 -6.20 10.63 -1.33
N LYS A 290 -6.31 9.83 -2.39
CA LYS A 290 -5.37 8.72 -2.64
C LYS A 290 -3.94 9.23 -2.89
N TYR A 291 -3.81 10.39 -3.55
CA TYR A 291 -2.55 11.06 -3.84
C TYR A 291 -2.76 12.58 -3.82
N PHE A 292 -1.81 13.33 -3.28
CA PHE A 292 -1.79 14.79 -3.33
C PHE A 292 -0.35 15.30 -3.23
N ASN A 293 -0.02 16.28 -4.05
CA ASN A 293 1.29 16.92 -4.02
C ASN A 293 1.20 18.20 -3.17
N HIS A 294 1.77 18.20 -1.96
CA HIS A 294 1.82 19.38 -1.10
C HIS A 294 2.52 20.58 -1.77
N ARG A 295 3.39 20.38 -2.76
CA ARG A 295 4.09 21.49 -3.44
C ARG A 295 3.14 22.36 -4.26
N GLU A 296 2.19 21.73 -4.94
CA GLU A 296 1.30 22.39 -5.89
C GLU A 296 -0.06 22.74 -5.30
N ALA A 297 -0.54 21.91 -4.35
CA ALA A 297 -1.89 22.00 -3.83
C ALA A 297 -1.99 22.63 -2.42
N SER A 298 -0.87 23.03 -1.80
CA SER A 298 -0.84 23.46 -0.38
C SER A 298 -1.82 24.57 -0.03
N ASN A 299 -1.98 25.52 -0.95
CA ASN A 299 -2.82 26.70 -0.77
C ASN A 299 -4.10 26.66 -1.62
N MET A 300 -4.50 25.49 -2.13
CA MET A 300 -5.68 25.35 -2.98
C MET A 300 -6.89 24.85 -2.19
N VAL A 301 -8.01 25.54 -2.38
CA VAL A 301 -9.30 25.22 -1.75
C VAL A 301 -10.41 25.19 -2.80
N ASP A 302 -11.17 24.11 -2.83
CA ASP A 302 -12.32 23.96 -3.71
C ASP A 302 -13.62 24.17 -2.93
N LEU A 303 -14.57 24.90 -3.51
CA LEU A 303 -15.96 24.93 -3.06
C LEU A 303 -16.71 23.76 -3.72
N LEU A 304 -17.09 22.77 -2.93
CA LEU A 304 -17.74 21.54 -3.39
C LEU A 304 -19.04 21.27 -2.62
N PRO A 305 -19.98 20.48 -3.18
CA PRO A 305 -21.06 19.90 -2.37
C PRO A 305 -20.47 19.03 -1.25
N TRP A 306 -21.00 19.16 -0.02
CA TRP A 306 -20.55 18.35 1.11
C TRP A 306 -20.87 16.87 0.87
N SER A 307 -19.92 16.00 1.21
CA SER A 307 -19.97 14.56 0.95
C SER A 307 -19.51 13.82 2.20
N SER A 308 -20.34 12.91 2.70
CA SER A 308 -20.06 12.14 3.93
C SER A 308 -18.72 11.40 3.84
N SER A 309 -18.50 10.61 2.79
CA SER A 309 -17.30 9.79 2.61
C SER A 309 -15.99 10.55 2.32
N LYS A 310 -15.99 11.88 2.31
CA LYS A 310 -14.82 12.69 1.92
C LYS A 310 -14.55 13.90 2.80
N HIS A 311 -15.59 14.53 3.35
CA HIS A 311 -15.49 15.86 3.96
C HIS A 311 -15.92 15.86 5.45
N ASN A 312 -15.86 14.71 6.10
CA ASN A 312 -16.17 14.50 7.52
C ASN A 312 -14.95 14.71 8.45
N MET A 313 -13.71 14.64 7.92
CA MET A 313 -12.48 14.81 8.70
C MET A 313 -12.10 16.27 8.94
N GLY A 314 -11.90 16.64 10.21
CA GLY A 314 -11.58 18.02 10.57
C GLY A 314 -12.66 18.99 10.11
N MET A 315 -13.92 18.54 10.17
CA MET A 315 -15.08 19.29 9.72
C MET A 315 -15.39 20.41 10.72
N ALA A 316 -15.57 21.63 10.24
CA ALA A 316 -15.87 22.78 11.08
C ALA A 316 -17.06 23.58 10.57
N PHE A 317 -17.93 24.00 11.49
CA PHE A 317 -19.09 24.83 11.22
C PHE A 317 -19.47 25.66 12.45
N ASN A 318 -20.28 26.70 12.24
CA ASN A 318 -20.67 27.62 13.30
C ASN A 318 -22.08 27.34 13.83
N ARG A 319 -22.48 28.11 14.85
CA ARG A 319 -23.79 28.03 15.51
C ARG A 319 -24.98 28.22 14.55
N SER A 320 -24.83 29.05 13.52
CA SER A 320 -25.89 29.27 12.53
C SER A 320 -26.19 28.00 11.74
N VAL A 321 -25.14 27.33 11.24
CA VAL A 321 -25.26 26.04 10.53
C VAL A 321 -25.86 24.97 11.43
N TRP A 322 -25.41 24.89 12.69
CA TRP A 322 -25.99 23.96 13.67
C TRP A 322 -27.50 24.16 13.89
N LYS A 323 -27.98 25.40 14.04
CA LYS A 323 -29.41 25.69 14.20
C LYS A 323 -30.24 25.16 13.03
N ASN A 324 -29.69 25.18 11.81
CA ASN A 324 -30.36 24.63 10.63
C ASN A 324 -30.40 23.10 10.66
N PHE A 325 -29.31 22.43 11.10
CA PHE A 325 -29.32 20.99 11.33
C PHE A 325 -30.33 20.60 12.41
N GLN A 326 -30.46 21.42 13.46
CA GLN A 326 -31.42 21.19 14.54
C GLN A 326 -32.88 21.25 14.05
N GLN A 327 -33.22 22.16 13.13
CA GLN A 327 -34.57 22.20 12.53
C GLN A 327 -34.89 20.95 11.69
N CYS A 328 -33.86 20.26 11.20
CA CYS A 328 -33.98 19.02 10.44
C CYS A 328 -33.73 17.76 11.30
N SER A 329 -33.85 17.88 12.63
CA SER A 329 -33.55 16.78 13.55
C SER A 329 -34.44 15.55 13.31
N GLU A 330 -35.72 15.76 12.99
CA GLU A 330 -36.67 14.66 12.74
C GLU A 330 -36.17 13.74 11.62
N LEU A 331 -35.76 14.32 10.49
CA LEU A 331 -35.20 13.56 9.38
C LEU A 331 -33.87 12.90 9.75
N PHE A 332 -32.99 13.60 10.47
CA PHE A 332 -31.73 13.01 10.94
C PHE A 332 -31.97 11.74 11.79
N CYS A 333 -32.98 11.79 12.67
CA CYS A 333 -33.34 10.70 13.56
C CYS A 333 -33.99 9.52 12.83
N SER A 334 -34.83 9.80 11.81
CA SER A 334 -35.64 8.80 11.11
C SER A 334 -34.91 8.05 9.99
N VAL A 335 -33.78 8.58 9.50
CA VAL A 335 -32.97 7.88 8.49
C VAL A 335 -32.37 6.62 9.10
N ASP A 336 -32.67 5.48 8.47
CA ASP A 336 -32.19 4.16 8.89
C ASP A 336 -30.70 3.96 8.51
N ASP A 337 -29.84 4.63 9.26
CA ASP A 337 -28.40 4.55 9.14
C ASP A 337 -27.76 4.83 10.50
N TYR A 338 -26.94 3.90 10.99
CA TYR A 338 -26.14 4.08 12.20
C TYR A 338 -25.00 5.08 12.01
N ASN A 339 -24.61 5.40 10.77
CA ASN A 339 -23.60 6.41 10.45
C ASN A 339 -24.21 7.82 10.45
N TRP A 340 -23.67 8.69 11.30
CA TRP A 340 -24.17 10.05 11.49
C TRP A 340 -23.96 10.93 10.24
N ASP A 341 -22.88 10.71 9.49
CA ASP A 341 -22.50 11.52 8.34
C ASP A 341 -23.36 11.21 7.11
N TRP A 342 -23.68 9.94 6.85
CA TRP A 342 -24.66 9.55 5.84
C TRP A 342 -26.06 10.08 6.18
N SER A 343 -26.44 10.07 7.45
CA SER A 343 -27.68 10.69 7.92
C SER A 343 -27.68 12.21 7.68
N LEU A 344 -26.55 12.88 7.91
CA LEU A 344 -26.38 14.30 7.64
C LEU A 344 -26.44 14.61 6.13
N LEU A 345 -25.96 13.72 5.27
CA LEU A 345 -26.07 13.87 3.81
C LEU A 345 -27.53 13.82 3.35
N HIS A 346 -28.35 12.95 3.94
CA HIS A 346 -29.80 12.92 3.69
C HIS A 346 -30.46 14.23 4.13
N VAL A 347 -30.13 14.72 5.32
CA VAL A 347 -30.61 16.03 5.82
C VAL A 347 -30.22 17.15 4.85
N ALA A 348 -28.98 17.15 4.37
CA ALA A 348 -28.47 18.16 3.46
C ALA A 348 -29.21 18.24 2.13
N GLN A 349 -29.69 17.10 1.61
CA GLN A 349 -30.35 17.03 0.31
C GLN A 349 -31.88 17.08 0.37
N GLN A 350 -32.49 16.62 1.47
CA GLN A 350 -33.95 16.47 1.56
C GLN A 350 -34.59 17.52 2.47
N CYS A 351 -33.94 17.93 3.56
CA CYS A 351 -34.53 18.88 4.50
C CYS A 351 -33.99 20.30 4.31
N LEU A 352 -32.67 20.51 4.28
CA LEU A 352 -32.09 21.85 4.21
C LEU A 352 -32.58 22.68 3.00
N PRO A 353 -32.82 22.13 1.79
CA PRO A 353 -33.31 22.95 0.69
C PRO A 353 -34.65 23.64 0.94
N SER A 354 -35.49 23.07 1.82
CA SER A 354 -36.74 23.68 2.24
C SER A 354 -36.57 24.89 3.15
N LEU A 355 -35.44 24.98 3.88
CA LEU A 355 -35.14 26.06 4.83
C LEU A 355 -34.46 27.27 4.18
N PHE A 356 -33.77 27.07 3.05
CA PHE A 356 -32.95 28.10 2.38
C PHE A 356 -33.51 28.57 1.02
N GLY A 357 -34.60 28.00 0.55
CA GLY A 357 -35.27 28.46 -0.67
C GLY A 357 -36.05 29.76 -0.45
N ASP A 358 -36.01 30.68 -1.42
CA ASP A 358 -36.90 31.85 -1.43
C ASP A 358 -38.37 31.38 -1.36
N PRO A 359 -39.11 31.71 -0.28
CA PRO A 359 -40.49 31.25 -0.11
C PRO A 359 -41.44 31.79 -1.18
N THR A 360 -41.06 32.85 -1.91
CA THR A 360 -41.88 33.50 -2.94
C THR A 360 -41.65 32.96 -4.36
N ASN A 361 -40.59 32.18 -4.58
CA ASN A 361 -40.19 31.72 -5.92
C ASN A 361 -40.08 30.19 -5.99
N VAL A 362 -41.17 29.53 -6.41
CA VAL A 362 -41.32 28.06 -6.46
C VAL A 362 -40.25 27.38 -7.34
N LYS A 363 -39.65 28.08 -8.31
CA LYS A 363 -38.55 27.56 -9.15
C LYS A 363 -37.18 27.56 -8.45
N MET A 364 -37.01 28.27 -7.33
CA MET A 364 -35.73 28.34 -6.58
C MET A 364 -35.68 27.45 -5.34
N LYS A 365 -36.81 26.88 -4.89
CA LYS A 365 -36.87 25.94 -3.75
C LYS A 365 -36.02 24.66 -3.92
N SER A 366 -35.49 24.38 -5.13
CA SER A 366 -34.77 23.14 -5.46
C SER A 366 -33.26 23.31 -5.74
N LYS A 367 -32.64 24.45 -5.37
CA LYS A 367 -31.22 24.74 -5.71
C LYS A 367 -30.24 24.84 -4.54
N PHE A 368 -30.69 24.77 -3.29
CA PHE A 368 -29.78 24.81 -2.15
C PHE A 368 -28.88 23.55 -2.14
N ILE A 369 -27.57 23.77 -2.02
CA ILE A 369 -26.56 22.73 -1.88
C ILE A 369 -25.73 23.08 -0.66
N LEU A 370 -25.58 22.13 0.27
CA LEU A 370 -24.69 22.28 1.41
C LEU A 370 -23.24 22.37 0.91
N GLY A 371 -22.75 23.59 0.69
CA GLY A 371 -21.39 23.85 0.21
C GLY A 371 -20.33 23.67 1.30
N ALA A 372 -19.20 23.09 0.92
CA ALA A 372 -18.03 22.91 1.76
C ALA A 372 -16.77 23.49 1.09
N LEU A 373 -15.95 24.23 1.84
CA LEU A 373 -14.59 24.58 1.42
C LEU A 373 -13.65 23.44 1.80
N VAL A 374 -13.12 22.76 0.79
CA VAL A 374 -12.31 21.54 0.95
C VAL A 374 -10.89 21.80 0.49
N LEU A 375 -9.92 21.49 1.36
CA LEU A 375 -8.50 21.58 1.01
C LEU A 375 -8.12 20.50 0.00
N LYS A 376 -7.37 20.88 -1.04
CA LYS A 376 -6.74 19.90 -1.94
C LYS A 376 -5.60 19.13 -1.27
N ALA A 377 -4.85 19.81 -0.40
CA ALA A 377 -3.83 19.21 0.45
C ALA A 377 -4.32 19.20 1.91
N PRO A 378 -4.66 18.04 2.50
CA PRO A 378 -5.22 17.97 3.84
C PRO A 378 -4.25 18.47 4.91
N ARG A 379 -4.80 18.96 6.03
CA ARG A 379 -4.10 19.34 7.27
C ARG A 379 -4.52 18.52 8.48
N VAL A 380 -5.59 17.73 8.33
CA VAL A 380 -6.02 16.71 9.28
C VAL A 380 -5.99 15.38 8.55
N PHE A 381 -5.26 14.42 9.12
CA PHE A 381 -5.03 13.08 8.58
C PHE A 381 -5.68 12.05 9.51
N HIS A 382 -6.26 11.00 8.93
CA HIS A 382 -6.77 9.86 9.70
C HIS A 382 -5.69 8.78 9.78
N ILE A 383 -5.33 8.39 11.00
CA ILE A 383 -4.28 7.41 11.30
C ILE A 383 -4.83 6.13 11.94
N GLY A 384 -6.13 6.05 12.23
CA GLY A 384 -6.76 4.88 12.85
C GLY A 384 -7.21 3.84 11.83
N GLU A 385 -6.55 2.70 11.74
CA GLU A 385 -7.03 1.56 10.92
C GLU A 385 -7.41 0.35 11.78
N TRP A 386 -7.01 0.33 13.06
CA TRP A 386 -7.22 -0.77 14.00
C TRP A 386 -8.38 -0.55 14.97
N TYR A 387 -9.18 -1.59 15.21
CA TYR A 387 -10.35 -1.59 16.11
C TYR A 387 -11.39 -0.49 15.82
N GLY A 388 -11.36 0.10 14.63
CA GLY A 388 -12.37 1.06 14.17
C GLY A 388 -13.67 0.36 13.76
N VAL A 389 -14.79 1.08 13.89
CA VAL A 389 -16.15 0.58 13.59
C VAL A 389 -16.30 0.03 12.16
N HIS A 390 -15.44 0.47 11.23
CA HIS A 390 -15.45 0.10 9.80
C HIS A 390 -14.26 -0.75 9.35
N HIS A 391 -13.34 -1.13 10.25
CA HIS A 391 -12.14 -1.89 9.91
C HIS A 391 -12.20 -3.29 10.53
N ARG A 392 -12.18 -4.33 9.68
CA ARG A 392 -12.19 -5.75 10.08
C ARG A 392 -10.79 -6.40 10.07
N LYS A 393 -9.72 -5.61 9.91
CA LYS A 393 -8.35 -6.15 9.84
C LYS A 393 -7.87 -6.56 11.22
N ALA A 394 -7.15 -7.70 11.27
CA ALA A 394 -6.68 -8.38 12.48
C ALA A 394 -5.16 -8.25 12.77
N SER A 395 -4.39 -7.41 12.03
CA SER A 395 -3.04 -6.99 12.44
C SER A 395 -2.83 -5.48 12.66
N CYS A 396 -1.99 -5.14 13.64
CA CYS A 396 -1.60 -3.78 14.08
C CYS A 396 -0.53 -3.11 13.16
N ALA A 397 -0.04 -3.80 12.13
CA ALA A 397 1.11 -3.35 11.32
C ALA A 397 0.80 -2.12 10.44
N SER A 398 -0.45 -1.93 10.02
CA SER A 398 -0.83 -0.88 9.06
C SER A 398 -0.98 0.53 9.69
N ASP A 399 -1.19 0.63 11.00
CA ASP A 399 -1.32 1.92 11.71
C ASP A 399 -0.02 2.74 11.74
N THR A 400 1.12 2.05 11.76
CA THR A 400 2.42 2.70 11.63
C THR A 400 2.59 3.25 10.21
N SER A 401 1.98 2.62 9.21
CA SER A 401 2.07 3.04 7.82
C SER A 401 1.30 4.33 7.54
N THR A 402 0.09 4.51 8.08
CA THR A 402 -0.71 5.74 7.88
C THR A 402 -0.14 6.93 8.62
N LEU A 403 0.35 6.71 9.85
CA LEU A 403 1.10 7.72 10.60
C LEU A 403 2.38 8.12 9.86
N ARG A 404 3.18 7.15 9.39
CA ARG A 404 4.39 7.42 8.59
C ARG A 404 4.06 8.17 7.30
N LYS A 405 2.94 7.86 6.63
CA LYS A 405 2.46 8.59 5.45
C LYS A 405 2.16 10.06 5.79
N ALA A 406 1.43 10.32 6.88
CA ALA A 406 1.14 11.68 7.34
C ALA A 406 2.42 12.44 7.70
N GLU A 407 3.33 11.83 8.47
CA GLU A 407 4.61 12.43 8.87
C GLU A 407 5.53 12.70 7.67
N THR A 408 5.61 11.77 6.72
CA THR A 408 6.40 11.94 5.48
C THR A 408 5.84 13.06 4.62
N SER A 409 4.50 13.13 4.50
CA SER A 409 3.81 14.19 3.77
C SER A 409 4.11 15.58 4.38
N LEU A 410 4.07 15.68 5.71
CA LEU A 410 4.44 16.91 6.42
C LEU A 410 5.94 17.21 6.35
N LYS A 411 6.83 16.20 6.41
CA LYS A 411 8.28 16.37 6.22
C LYS A 411 8.57 16.95 4.83
N SER A 412 7.88 16.47 3.80
CA SER A 412 7.94 17.01 2.44
C SER A 412 7.44 18.46 2.37
N ALA A 413 6.29 18.77 2.98
CA ALA A 413 5.74 20.14 3.02
C ALA A 413 6.66 21.13 3.76
N ARG A 414 7.30 20.71 4.85
CA ARG A 414 8.31 21.50 5.58
C ARG A 414 9.55 21.75 4.73
N LYS A 415 10.08 20.71 4.07
CA LYS A 415 11.24 20.82 3.16
C LYS A 415 10.94 21.78 2.01
N ALA A 416 9.73 21.73 1.48
CA ALA A 416 9.28 22.59 0.38
C ALA A 416 8.81 24.00 0.84
N GLN A 417 8.80 24.28 2.15
CA GLN A 417 8.31 25.54 2.73
C GLN A 417 6.90 25.92 2.27
N THR A 418 6.01 24.94 2.11
CA THR A 418 4.65 25.16 1.63
C THR A 418 3.59 25.23 2.74
N LEU A 419 3.99 25.06 4.00
CA LEU A 419 3.14 25.31 5.16
C LEU A 419 3.06 26.82 5.44
N PHE A 420 1.97 27.26 6.07
CA PHE A 420 1.71 28.67 6.38
C PHE A 420 1.61 29.60 5.14
N PRO A 421 0.80 29.28 4.11
CA PRO A 421 0.63 30.17 2.96
C PRO A 421 -0.05 31.49 3.36
N ASN A 422 0.30 32.61 2.71
CA ASN A 422 -0.32 33.90 3.03
C ASN A 422 -1.75 34.05 2.50
N THR A 423 -2.06 33.38 1.39
CA THR A 423 -3.37 33.44 0.72
C THR A 423 -3.78 32.06 0.20
N LEU A 424 -5.10 31.86 0.04
CA LEU A 424 -5.68 30.64 -0.52
C LEU A 424 -6.20 30.91 -1.93
N ARG A 425 -5.93 29.98 -2.85
CA ARG A 425 -6.47 29.97 -4.21
C ARG A 425 -7.75 29.17 -4.23
N THR A 426 -8.84 29.79 -4.68
CA THR A 426 -10.18 29.21 -4.61
C THR A 426 -10.71 28.79 -5.98
N LYS A 427 -11.40 27.65 -6.05
CA LYS A 427 -12.12 27.20 -7.25
C LYS A 427 -13.58 26.89 -6.93
N ASN A 428 -14.51 27.38 -7.74
CA ASN A 428 -15.93 27.05 -7.59
C ASN A 428 -16.29 25.77 -8.36
N MET A 429 -16.72 24.75 -7.64
CA MET A 429 -17.14 23.45 -8.17
C MET A 429 -18.52 23.03 -7.63
N LEU A 430 -19.31 23.97 -7.07
CA LEU A 430 -20.60 23.69 -6.44
C LEU A 430 -21.67 23.18 -7.44
N GLY A 431 -21.45 23.37 -8.75
CA GLY A 431 -22.35 22.95 -9.84
C GLY A 431 -21.91 21.71 -10.65
N THR A 432 -20.77 21.09 -10.34
CA THR A 432 -20.31 19.86 -11.03
C THR A 432 -20.90 18.59 -10.38
N LYS A 433 -21.41 17.64 -11.19
CA LYS A 433 -22.01 16.31 -10.86
C LYS A 433 -22.65 16.19 -9.45
N GLY A 434 -23.99 16.11 -9.40
CA GLY A 434 -24.73 15.90 -8.15
C GLY A 434 -24.31 14.63 -7.39
N ILE A 435 -24.21 14.73 -6.06
CA ILE A 435 -23.92 13.58 -5.19
C ILE A 435 -25.19 12.73 -5.06
N ARG A 436 -25.16 11.50 -5.57
CA ARG A 436 -26.28 10.56 -5.47
C ARG A 436 -26.44 10.07 -4.03
N LEU A 437 -27.64 10.21 -3.46
CA LEU A 437 -28.00 9.56 -2.20
C LEU A 437 -27.95 8.05 -2.37
N LYS A 438 -27.16 7.39 -1.51
CA LYS A 438 -27.17 5.94 -1.37
C LYS A 438 -28.22 5.56 -0.32
N LYS A 439 -28.70 4.31 -0.38
CA LYS A 439 -29.44 3.71 0.74
C LYS A 439 -28.52 3.70 1.97
N GLY A 440 -29.08 4.02 3.15
CA GLY A 440 -28.32 4.03 4.40
C GLY A 440 -27.83 2.63 4.78
N ASN A 441 -26.88 2.54 5.71
CA ASN A 441 -26.23 1.27 6.09
C ASN A 441 -27.06 0.38 7.03
N GLY A 442 -28.29 0.77 7.36
CA GLY A 442 -29.15 0.04 8.31
C GLY A 442 -28.70 0.20 9.76
N GLY A 443 -29.02 -0.77 10.60
CA GLY A 443 -28.70 -0.81 12.03
C GLY A 443 -29.51 0.15 12.91
N TRP A 444 -30.53 0.82 12.36
CA TRP A 444 -31.24 1.92 13.01
C TRP A 444 -32.78 1.79 12.95
N GLY A 445 -33.28 0.62 12.53
CA GLY A 445 -34.72 0.34 12.42
C GLY A 445 -35.50 0.27 13.75
N ASP A 446 -34.81 0.22 14.90
CA ASP A 446 -35.45 0.12 16.23
C ASP A 446 -36.06 1.47 16.68
N PRO A 447 -37.39 1.56 16.91
CA PRO A 447 -38.04 2.81 17.30
C PRO A 447 -37.50 3.44 18.59
N ARG A 448 -36.96 2.63 19.53
CA ARG A 448 -36.36 3.14 20.77
C ARG A 448 -35.11 3.97 20.46
N VAL A 449 -34.30 3.52 19.49
CA VAL A 449 -33.07 4.21 19.06
C VAL A 449 -33.42 5.55 18.41
N ILE A 450 -34.48 5.59 17.59
CA ILE A 450 -35.00 6.81 16.98
C ILE A 450 -35.51 7.78 18.07
N TYR A 451 -36.36 7.28 18.98
CA TYR A 451 -36.92 8.07 20.07
C TYR A 451 -35.84 8.64 21.00
N GLN A 452 -34.80 7.87 21.30
CA GLN A 452 -33.68 8.35 22.12
C GLN A 452 -33.04 9.59 21.49
N VAL A 453 -32.68 9.57 20.20
CA VAL A 453 -32.05 10.72 19.52
C VAL A 453 -32.95 11.94 19.48
N SER A 454 -34.24 11.72 19.25
CA SER A 454 -35.23 12.80 19.25
C SER A 454 -35.36 13.49 20.62
N ASN A 455 -35.05 12.78 21.72
CA ASN A 455 -35.18 13.28 23.09
C ASN A 455 -33.84 13.57 23.80
N ILE A 456 -32.69 13.44 23.10
CA ILE A 456 -31.41 13.88 23.65
C ILE A 456 -31.52 15.38 23.99
N PRO A 457 -31.29 15.79 25.25
CA PRO A 457 -31.79 17.05 25.76
C PRO A 457 -31.12 18.27 25.11
N GLY A 458 -31.82 18.79 24.10
CA GLY A 458 -31.80 20.15 23.54
C GLY A 458 -33.21 20.63 23.15
N PHE A 459 -34.23 19.83 23.49
CA PHE A 459 -35.65 20.17 23.47
C PHE A 459 -36.08 20.55 24.88
N ASN A 460 -37.00 21.51 25.02
CA ASN A 460 -37.54 21.97 26.30
C ASN A 460 -37.85 20.78 27.22
N ALA A 461 -37.05 20.65 28.28
CA ALA A 461 -37.19 19.64 29.31
C ALA A 461 -38.31 20.03 30.29
N SER A 462 -39.57 19.93 29.84
CA SER A 462 -40.72 20.08 30.73
C SER A 462 -41.67 18.89 30.75
N GLU A 463 -41.46 17.84 29.94
CA GLU A 463 -42.28 16.63 29.99
C GLU A 463 -41.46 15.37 29.64
N ALA A 464 -40.65 14.88 30.57
CA ALA A 464 -40.09 13.54 30.50
C ALA A 464 -40.78 12.66 31.55
N LEU A 465 -41.84 11.96 31.14
CA LEU A 465 -42.40 10.85 31.93
C LEU A 465 -41.53 9.61 31.69
N PRO A 466 -41.24 8.81 32.75
CA PRO A 466 -40.50 7.56 32.59
C PRO A 466 -41.35 6.54 31.81
N TRP A 467 -40.72 5.85 30.86
CA TRP A 467 -41.34 4.72 30.18
C TRP A 467 -41.46 3.55 31.17
N GLU A 468 -42.69 3.22 31.59
CA GLU A 468 -42.98 2.00 32.34
C GLU A 468 -43.23 0.80 31.40
N PRO A 469 -42.66 -0.38 31.67
CA PRO A 469 -42.88 -1.57 30.89
C PRO A 469 -44.26 -2.18 31.24
N GLY A 470 -45.27 -1.90 30.42
CA GLY A 470 -46.58 -2.58 30.56
C GLY A 470 -47.80 -1.93 29.91
N SER A 471 -47.73 -0.72 29.35
CA SER A 471 -48.94 -0.08 28.80
C SER A 471 -49.14 -0.36 27.31
N ASN A 472 -50.02 -1.33 27.01
CA ASN A 472 -50.71 -1.47 25.73
C ASN A 472 -51.64 -0.26 25.47
N LYS A 473 -51.07 0.89 25.11
CA LYS A 473 -51.83 2.03 24.56
C LYS A 473 -51.19 2.53 23.28
N TYR A 474 -51.51 1.84 22.19
CA TYR A 474 -51.63 2.47 20.88
C TYR A 474 -52.70 3.56 20.99
N ILE A 475 -52.28 4.83 21.11
CA ILE A 475 -53.15 5.96 20.78
C ILE A 475 -52.88 6.25 19.31
N GLY A 476 -53.81 5.80 18.48
CA GLY A 476 -53.80 6.07 17.05
C GLY A 476 -53.85 7.56 16.77
N ASN A 477 -53.01 8.01 15.84
CA ASN A 477 -53.25 9.25 15.13
C ASN A 477 -53.60 8.91 13.68
N GLN A 478 -54.90 9.01 13.40
CA GLN A 478 -55.58 8.76 12.13
C GLN A 478 -55.24 9.82 11.04
N GLN A 479 -53.96 10.05 10.75
CA GLN A 479 -53.55 10.90 9.62
C GLN A 479 -52.46 10.30 8.72
N PHE A 480 -52.18 9.00 8.85
CA PHE A 480 -51.24 8.28 7.97
C PHE A 480 -51.91 7.38 6.90
N HIS A 481 -53.21 7.56 6.64
CA HIS A 481 -53.95 6.79 5.63
C HIS A 481 -54.39 7.57 4.38
N GLN A 482 -53.92 8.81 4.16
CA GLN A 482 -54.28 9.59 2.96
C GLN A 482 -53.12 10.02 2.06
N VAL A 483 -51.87 9.62 2.32
CA VAL A 483 -50.71 9.97 1.46
C VAL A 483 -50.06 8.74 0.80
N ILE A 484 -50.47 7.52 1.15
CA ILE A 484 -50.02 6.27 0.49
C ILE A 484 -51.01 5.85 -0.61
N ASN A 485 -51.48 6.80 -1.44
CA ASN A 485 -52.26 6.44 -2.63
C ASN A 485 -51.97 7.28 -3.87
N THR A 486 -51.00 8.21 -3.80
CA THR A 486 -50.53 8.97 -4.97
C THR A 486 -49.08 8.70 -5.33
N THR A 487 -48.29 8.16 -4.40
CA THR A 487 -46.88 7.82 -4.64
C THR A 487 -46.71 6.39 -5.13
N VAL A 488 -47.56 5.44 -4.74
CA VAL A 488 -47.51 4.06 -5.26
C VAL A 488 -47.96 4.03 -6.73
N LEU A 489 -48.98 4.81 -7.12
CA LEU A 489 -49.31 4.98 -8.54
C LEU A 489 -48.21 5.72 -9.33
N LYS A 490 -47.54 6.73 -8.73
CA LYS A 490 -46.45 7.45 -9.40
C LYS A 490 -45.15 6.65 -9.48
N ILE A 491 -44.84 5.79 -8.51
CA ILE A 491 -43.67 4.91 -8.54
C ILE A 491 -43.91 3.73 -9.48
N ILE A 492 -45.14 3.19 -9.54
CA ILE A 492 -45.52 2.21 -10.57
C ILE A 492 -45.53 2.85 -11.98
N LEU A 493 -45.83 4.15 -12.10
CA LEU A 493 -45.75 4.89 -13.38
C LEU A 493 -44.34 5.39 -13.72
N LEU A 494 -43.44 5.59 -12.74
CA LEU A 494 -42.04 6.03 -12.97
C LEU A 494 -41.05 4.87 -13.10
N SER A 495 -41.41 3.65 -12.69
CA SER A 495 -40.68 2.43 -13.05
C SER A 495 -41.02 1.92 -14.46
N MET A 496 -41.96 2.56 -15.18
CA MET A 496 -42.31 2.23 -16.58
C MET A 496 -41.54 3.05 -17.62
N ALA A 497 -40.53 3.82 -17.21
CA ALA A 497 -39.76 4.69 -18.10
C ALA A 497 -38.30 4.25 -18.26
N PHE A 498 -38.06 2.97 -18.54
CA PHE A 498 -36.85 2.50 -19.22
C PHE A 498 -37.27 1.39 -20.20
N ASN A 499 -37.20 1.71 -21.50
CA ASN A 499 -37.48 0.84 -22.66
C ASN A 499 -38.60 -0.20 -22.44
N SER A 500 -39.86 0.23 -22.48
CA SER A 500 -40.97 -0.71 -22.65
C SER A 500 -40.77 -1.42 -24.00
N ILE A 501 -40.23 -2.64 -23.98
CA ILE A 501 -40.26 -3.53 -25.13
C ILE A 501 -41.73 -3.69 -25.49
N LYS A 502 -42.10 -3.37 -26.73
CA LYS A 502 -43.50 -3.45 -27.15
C LYS A 502 -43.98 -4.89 -27.00
N ASP A 503 -45.24 -5.07 -26.62
CA ASP A 503 -45.89 -6.38 -26.63
C ASP A 503 -45.72 -7.02 -28.02
N GLY A 504 -45.10 -8.21 -28.05
CA GLY A 504 -44.73 -8.94 -29.27
C GLY A 504 -43.27 -8.79 -29.72
N GLU A 505 -42.47 -7.88 -29.15
CA GLU A 505 -41.06 -7.66 -29.54
C GLU A 505 -40.03 -8.33 -28.60
N PHE A 506 -40.47 -8.93 -27.49
CA PHE A 506 -39.59 -9.55 -26.47
C PHE A 506 -38.60 -10.57 -27.04
N THR A 507 -39.08 -11.51 -27.87
CA THR A 507 -38.21 -12.54 -28.48
C THR A 507 -37.15 -11.91 -29.36
N LYS A 508 -37.53 -10.98 -30.25
CA LYS A 508 -36.59 -10.33 -31.18
C LYS A 508 -35.52 -9.55 -30.42
N THR A 509 -35.94 -8.77 -29.41
CA THR A 509 -35.04 -7.89 -28.66
C THR A 509 -34.07 -8.68 -27.78
N ILE A 510 -34.55 -9.67 -27.02
CA ILE A 510 -33.70 -10.45 -26.10
C ILE A 510 -32.72 -11.33 -26.89
N TYR A 511 -33.18 -12.05 -27.92
CA TYR A 511 -32.27 -12.88 -28.72
C TYR A 511 -31.31 -12.04 -29.58
N ALA A 512 -31.68 -10.82 -30.01
CA ALA A 512 -30.74 -9.90 -30.64
C ALA A 512 -29.66 -9.45 -29.64
N MET A 513 -30.03 -9.08 -28.41
CA MET A 513 -29.07 -8.73 -27.37
C MET A 513 -28.10 -9.88 -27.06
N ILE A 514 -28.60 -11.12 -26.97
CA ILE A 514 -27.77 -12.31 -26.73
C ILE A 514 -26.85 -12.59 -27.94
N LYS A 515 -27.38 -12.50 -29.17
CA LYS A 515 -26.60 -12.68 -30.40
C LYS A 515 -25.49 -11.64 -30.53
N ASP A 516 -25.76 -10.40 -30.14
CA ASP A 516 -24.81 -9.28 -30.16
C ASP A 516 -23.91 -9.26 -28.89
N GLU A 517 -23.92 -10.33 -28.09
CA GLU A 517 -23.12 -10.50 -26.85
C GLU A 517 -23.35 -9.43 -25.77
N ARG A 518 -24.48 -8.71 -25.84
CA ARG A 518 -24.90 -7.69 -24.86
C ARG A 518 -25.59 -8.32 -23.65
N TYR A 519 -24.88 -9.21 -22.97
CA TYR A 519 -25.45 -10.02 -21.87
C TYR A 519 -25.93 -9.18 -20.68
N HIS A 520 -25.25 -8.09 -20.31
CA HIS A 520 -25.70 -7.22 -19.20
C HIS A 520 -27.07 -6.54 -19.45
N ASP A 521 -27.30 -6.10 -20.70
CA ASP A 521 -28.59 -5.51 -21.09
C ASP A 521 -29.70 -6.56 -21.11
N ALA A 522 -29.37 -7.77 -21.58
CA ALA A 522 -30.27 -8.92 -21.58
C ALA A 522 -30.63 -9.33 -20.14
N ILE A 523 -29.66 -9.41 -19.22
CA ILE A 523 -29.88 -9.73 -17.80
C ILE A 523 -30.79 -8.71 -17.15
N THR A 524 -30.55 -7.41 -17.34
CA THR A 524 -31.39 -6.36 -16.76
C THR A 524 -32.85 -6.52 -17.18
N THR A 525 -33.10 -6.85 -18.45
CA THR A 525 -34.44 -7.12 -18.97
C THR A 525 -35.02 -8.43 -18.43
N LEU A 526 -34.24 -9.52 -18.42
CA LEU A 526 -34.67 -10.84 -18.00
C LEU A 526 -34.97 -10.91 -16.49
N VAL A 527 -34.23 -10.20 -15.65
CA VAL A 527 -34.52 -10.09 -14.20
C VAL A 527 -35.90 -9.48 -13.99
N THR A 528 -36.25 -8.39 -14.70
CA THR A 528 -37.61 -7.81 -14.59
C THR A 528 -38.72 -8.76 -15.03
N ILE A 529 -38.46 -9.63 -16.02
CA ILE A 529 -39.41 -10.64 -16.49
C ILE A 529 -39.57 -11.78 -15.47
N VAL A 530 -38.47 -12.22 -14.85
CA VAL A 530 -38.47 -13.27 -13.82
C VAL A 530 -39.09 -12.76 -12.51
N ASP A 531 -38.82 -11.51 -12.12
CA ASP A 531 -39.46 -10.88 -10.96
C ASP A 531 -40.98 -10.76 -11.12
N ALA A 532 -41.45 -10.46 -12.35
CA ALA A 532 -42.87 -10.40 -12.68
C ALA A 532 -43.51 -11.80 -12.79
N ASN A 533 -42.76 -12.81 -13.24
CA ASN A 533 -43.21 -14.20 -13.31
C ASN A 533 -42.08 -15.18 -12.90
N PRO A 534 -42.01 -15.53 -11.60
CA PRO A 534 -40.96 -16.41 -11.06
C PRO A 534 -41.00 -17.84 -11.61
N THR A 535 -42.09 -18.25 -12.26
CA THR A 535 -42.26 -19.60 -12.83
C THR A 535 -41.92 -19.67 -14.32
N SER A 536 -41.45 -18.58 -14.92
CA SER A 536 -41.15 -18.50 -16.34
C SER A 536 -39.93 -19.34 -16.74
N LYS A 537 -40.16 -20.47 -17.41
CA LYS A 537 -39.10 -21.33 -17.96
C LYS A 537 -38.12 -20.59 -18.86
N ALA A 538 -38.65 -19.81 -19.82
CA ALA A 538 -37.82 -19.08 -20.79
C ALA A 538 -37.03 -17.95 -20.10
N GLY A 539 -37.65 -17.26 -19.15
CA GLY A 539 -36.99 -16.21 -18.36
C GLY A 539 -35.82 -16.75 -17.55
N LEU A 540 -36.06 -17.79 -16.74
CA LEU A 540 -35.02 -18.41 -15.92
C LEU A 540 -33.92 -19.07 -16.75
N SER A 541 -34.25 -19.72 -17.88
CA SER A 541 -33.26 -20.40 -18.72
C SER A 541 -32.35 -19.40 -19.46
N LEU A 542 -32.92 -18.33 -20.00
CA LEU A 542 -32.12 -17.30 -20.67
C LEU A 542 -31.32 -16.47 -19.66
N LEU A 543 -31.89 -16.21 -18.47
CA LEU A 543 -31.19 -15.54 -17.39
C LEU A 543 -30.00 -16.37 -16.91
N GLY A 544 -30.20 -17.65 -16.62
CA GLY A 544 -29.14 -18.58 -16.24
C GLY A 544 -28.04 -18.69 -17.30
N TYR A 545 -28.41 -18.71 -18.59
CA TYR A 545 -27.44 -18.67 -19.70
C TYR A 545 -26.65 -17.38 -19.72
N CYS A 546 -27.30 -16.21 -19.65
CA CYS A 546 -26.62 -14.92 -19.68
C CYS A 546 -25.71 -14.73 -18.46
N CYS A 547 -26.18 -15.10 -17.26
CA CYS A 547 -25.38 -15.10 -16.03
C CYS A 547 -24.14 -15.99 -16.16
N PHE A 548 -24.28 -17.18 -16.76
CA PHE A 548 -23.14 -18.06 -17.02
C PHE A 548 -22.14 -17.45 -18.00
N GLN A 549 -22.60 -16.78 -19.08
CA GLN A 549 -21.70 -16.13 -20.04
C GLN A 549 -20.93 -14.94 -19.47
N ILE A 550 -21.50 -14.21 -18.51
CA ILE A 550 -20.80 -13.12 -17.79
C ILE A 550 -19.97 -13.61 -16.60
N GLN A 551 -19.79 -14.93 -16.45
CA GLN A 551 -19.08 -15.58 -15.34
C GLN A 551 -19.70 -15.35 -13.95
N ASP A 552 -20.97 -14.98 -13.89
CA ASP A 552 -21.76 -14.92 -12.65
C ASP A 552 -22.36 -16.30 -12.36
N PHE A 553 -21.47 -17.24 -12.01
CA PHE A 553 -21.82 -18.65 -11.83
C PHE A 553 -22.76 -18.90 -10.66
N PHE A 554 -22.76 -18.01 -9.65
CA PHE A 554 -23.65 -18.13 -8.50
C PHE A 554 -25.11 -17.87 -8.88
N ASN A 555 -25.39 -16.73 -9.53
CA ASN A 555 -26.74 -16.42 -9.99
C ASN A 555 -27.21 -17.40 -11.08
N ALA A 556 -26.29 -17.87 -11.93
CA ALA A 556 -26.57 -18.96 -12.87
C ALA A 556 -27.00 -20.24 -12.14
N SER A 557 -26.27 -20.63 -11.09
CA SER A 557 -26.59 -21.83 -10.29
C SER A 557 -27.97 -21.73 -9.63
N SER A 558 -28.35 -20.57 -9.11
CA SER A 558 -29.67 -20.34 -8.52
C SER A 558 -30.78 -20.41 -9.56
N CYS A 559 -30.56 -19.86 -10.76
CA CYS A 559 -31.54 -19.98 -11.87
C CYS A 559 -31.75 -21.44 -12.27
N TYR A 560 -30.67 -22.24 -12.38
CA TYR A 560 -30.77 -23.65 -12.76
C TYR A 560 -31.34 -24.54 -11.65
N GLU A 561 -31.07 -24.22 -10.37
CA GLU A 561 -31.71 -24.87 -9.22
C GLU A 561 -33.23 -24.65 -9.24
N GLN A 562 -33.67 -23.39 -9.45
CA GLN A 562 -35.09 -23.05 -9.56
C GLN A 562 -35.74 -23.75 -10.76
N LEU A 563 -35.08 -23.78 -11.92
CA LEU A 563 -35.55 -24.51 -13.09
C LEU A 563 -35.73 -26.01 -12.83
N TYR A 564 -34.78 -26.64 -12.12
CA TYR A 564 -34.88 -28.04 -11.77
C TYR A 564 -36.04 -28.32 -10.80
N ASN A 565 -36.22 -27.47 -9.79
CA ASN A 565 -37.32 -27.59 -8.83
C ASN A 565 -38.70 -27.45 -9.50
N LEU A 566 -38.82 -26.62 -10.54
CA LEU A 566 -40.06 -26.41 -11.30
C LEU A 566 -40.28 -27.47 -12.40
N TYR A 567 -39.20 -27.97 -13.02
CA TYR A 567 -39.25 -28.88 -14.17
C TYR A 567 -38.36 -30.10 -13.96
N ASN A 568 -38.79 -30.99 -13.05
CA ASN A 568 -38.04 -32.20 -12.68
C ASN A 568 -37.83 -33.21 -13.81
N GLU A 569 -38.62 -33.14 -14.89
CA GLU A 569 -38.55 -34.05 -16.04
C GLU A 569 -37.32 -33.82 -16.93
N GLN A 570 -36.70 -32.63 -16.87
CA GLN A 570 -35.58 -32.24 -17.73
C GLN A 570 -34.24 -32.31 -16.99
N GLU A 571 -33.61 -33.49 -16.99
CA GLU A 571 -32.34 -33.75 -16.28
C GLU A 571 -31.14 -32.93 -16.81
N GLU A 572 -31.24 -32.29 -17.98
CA GLU A 572 -30.21 -31.38 -18.50
C GLU A 572 -30.00 -30.14 -17.62
N TYR A 573 -31.05 -29.61 -16.99
CA TYR A 573 -30.92 -28.48 -16.06
C TYR A 573 -30.13 -28.85 -14.81
N LYS A 574 -30.21 -30.12 -14.40
CA LYS A 574 -29.43 -30.65 -13.27
C LYS A 574 -27.93 -30.70 -13.59
N LEU A 575 -27.57 -30.98 -14.85
CA LEU A 575 -26.19 -30.90 -15.32
C LEU A 575 -25.71 -29.44 -15.37
N TYR A 576 -26.51 -28.51 -15.89
CA TYR A 576 -26.14 -27.07 -15.91
C TYR A 576 -26.02 -26.48 -14.50
N TRP A 577 -26.84 -26.95 -13.56
CA TRP A 577 -26.71 -26.61 -12.15
C TRP A 577 -25.38 -27.11 -11.58
N ALA A 578 -25.03 -28.40 -11.80
CA ALA A 578 -23.76 -28.95 -11.37
C ALA A 578 -22.55 -28.23 -11.99
N GLN A 579 -22.62 -27.88 -13.28
CA GLN A 579 -21.57 -27.11 -13.97
C GLN A 579 -21.43 -25.70 -13.39
N SER A 580 -22.54 -25.00 -13.14
CA SER A 580 -22.49 -23.66 -12.53
C SER A 580 -21.92 -23.72 -11.11
N LEU A 581 -22.22 -24.77 -10.34
CA LEU A 581 -21.61 -25.00 -9.02
C LEU A 581 -20.11 -25.30 -9.11
N TYR A 582 -19.66 -26.04 -10.13
CA TYR A 582 -18.25 -26.33 -10.35
C TYR A 582 -17.45 -25.05 -10.67
N GLU A 583 -17.94 -24.25 -11.61
CA GLU A 583 -17.31 -22.98 -11.98
C GLU A 583 -17.36 -21.94 -10.85
N ALA A 584 -18.36 -22.03 -9.97
CA ALA A 584 -18.42 -21.24 -8.73
C ALA A 584 -17.44 -21.72 -7.63
N GLY A 585 -16.68 -22.79 -7.85
CA GLY A 585 -15.75 -23.37 -6.86
C GLY A 585 -16.41 -24.23 -5.78
N LEU A 586 -17.69 -24.58 -5.94
CA LEU A 586 -18.47 -25.36 -4.98
C LEU A 586 -18.40 -26.87 -5.28
N TYR A 587 -17.19 -27.41 -5.28
CA TYR A 587 -16.86 -28.79 -5.68
C TYR A 587 -17.68 -29.87 -4.96
N GLY A 588 -17.71 -29.85 -3.62
CA GLY A 588 -18.49 -30.82 -2.85
C GLY A 588 -20.01 -30.78 -3.08
N SER A 589 -20.57 -29.59 -3.38
CA SER A 589 -22.00 -29.47 -3.72
C SER A 589 -22.26 -29.94 -5.16
N SER A 590 -21.37 -29.57 -6.09
CA SER A 590 -21.43 -30.04 -7.47
C SER A 590 -21.38 -31.57 -7.56
N LEU A 591 -20.47 -32.21 -6.81
CA LEU A 591 -20.34 -33.67 -6.77
C LEU A 591 -21.61 -34.35 -6.24
N LYS A 592 -22.27 -33.78 -5.23
CA LYS A 592 -23.56 -34.28 -4.74
C LYS A 592 -24.63 -34.23 -5.81
N VAL A 593 -24.70 -33.15 -6.59
CA VAL A 593 -25.67 -33.01 -7.71
C VAL A 593 -25.35 -34.01 -8.82
N CYS A 594 -24.07 -34.17 -9.19
CA CYS A 594 -23.60 -35.16 -10.18
C CYS A 594 -24.03 -36.58 -9.83
N ASN A 595 -23.87 -37.00 -8.57
CA ASN A 595 -24.25 -38.33 -8.10
C ASN A 595 -25.75 -38.63 -8.19
N GLN A 596 -26.59 -37.59 -8.26
CA GLN A 596 -28.04 -37.73 -8.40
C GLN A 596 -28.52 -37.76 -9.86
N ILE A 597 -27.62 -37.69 -10.84
CA ILE A 597 -27.95 -37.78 -12.27
C ILE A 597 -27.84 -39.25 -12.70
N VAL A 598 -28.97 -39.89 -12.98
CA VAL A 598 -29.01 -41.34 -13.32
C VAL A 598 -29.13 -41.57 -14.84
N ASN A 599 -29.32 -40.51 -15.63
CA ASN A 599 -29.53 -40.62 -17.07
C ASN A 599 -28.36 -41.30 -17.82
N PRO A 600 -28.60 -42.41 -18.53
CA PRO A 600 -27.57 -43.08 -19.34
C PRO A 600 -26.96 -42.19 -20.43
N LYS A 601 -27.73 -41.24 -21.00
CA LYS A 601 -27.26 -40.34 -22.06
C LYS A 601 -26.34 -39.23 -21.54
N LEU A 602 -26.48 -38.83 -20.28
CA LEU A 602 -25.67 -37.77 -19.66
C LEU A 602 -24.46 -38.32 -18.91
N LYS A 603 -24.40 -39.64 -18.69
CA LYS A 603 -23.36 -40.31 -17.90
C LYS A 603 -21.92 -39.94 -18.31
N GLY A 604 -21.64 -39.83 -19.61
CA GLY A 604 -20.33 -39.39 -20.10
C GLY A 604 -19.97 -37.95 -19.69
N LYS A 605 -20.91 -37.01 -19.79
CA LYS A 605 -20.70 -35.61 -19.37
C LYS A 605 -20.57 -35.49 -17.84
N VAL A 606 -21.32 -36.28 -17.09
CA VAL A 606 -21.24 -36.33 -15.61
C VAL A 606 -19.88 -36.85 -15.17
N LEU A 607 -19.36 -37.91 -15.79
CA LEU A 607 -18.02 -38.44 -15.46
C LEU A 607 -16.90 -37.44 -15.77
N LYS A 608 -17.00 -36.70 -16.87
CA LYS A 608 -16.05 -35.62 -17.20
C LYS A 608 -16.07 -34.52 -16.13
N LEU A 609 -17.25 -34.09 -15.70
CA LEU A 609 -17.40 -33.09 -14.64
C LEU A 609 -16.92 -33.62 -13.29
N GLU A 610 -17.23 -34.87 -12.93
CA GLU A 610 -16.73 -35.53 -11.72
C GLU A 610 -15.20 -35.63 -11.70
N ALA A 611 -14.58 -35.95 -12.83
CA ALA A 611 -13.13 -35.94 -12.97
C ALA A 611 -12.54 -34.53 -12.76
N ALA A 612 -13.16 -33.50 -13.35
CA ALA A 612 -12.73 -32.11 -13.19
C ALA A 612 -12.87 -31.62 -11.73
N ILE A 613 -13.95 -32.00 -11.05
CA ILE A 613 -14.17 -31.71 -9.62
C ILE A 613 -13.07 -32.36 -8.76
N ARG A 614 -12.80 -33.66 -8.95
CA ARG A 614 -11.77 -34.39 -8.18
C ARG A 614 -10.36 -33.86 -8.44
N PHE A 615 -10.09 -33.44 -9.68
CA PHE A 615 -8.83 -32.79 -10.05
C PHE A 615 -8.67 -31.42 -9.37
N ALA A 616 -9.76 -30.67 -9.20
CA ALA A 616 -9.75 -29.38 -8.50
C ALA A 616 -9.62 -29.53 -6.98
N GLU A 617 -10.16 -30.61 -6.39
CA GLU A 617 -9.99 -30.98 -4.98
C GLU A 617 -8.62 -31.62 -4.67
N ASP A 618 -7.73 -31.74 -5.67
CA ASP A 618 -6.38 -32.32 -5.58
C ASP A 618 -6.33 -33.83 -5.27
N ASP A 619 -7.45 -34.55 -5.42
CA ASP A 619 -7.49 -36.02 -5.36
C ASP A 619 -7.18 -36.63 -6.74
N LEU A 620 -5.89 -36.63 -7.06
CA LEU A 620 -5.37 -37.11 -8.36
C LEU A 620 -5.69 -38.60 -8.60
N THR A 621 -5.66 -39.42 -7.55
CA THR A 621 -5.96 -40.85 -7.63
C THR A 621 -7.42 -41.13 -7.98
N ALA A 622 -8.35 -40.45 -7.31
CA ALA A 622 -9.77 -40.61 -7.60
C ALA A 622 -10.14 -39.97 -8.95
N ALA A 623 -9.50 -38.86 -9.33
CA ALA A 623 -9.66 -38.25 -10.65
C ALA A 623 -9.19 -39.21 -11.76
N LEU A 624 -8.02 -39.84 -11.62
CA LEU A 624 -7.48 -40.78 -12.62
C LEU A 624 -8.39 -42.00 -12.80
N ASN A 625 -8.95 -42.53 -11.71
CA ASN A 625 -9.91 -43.64 -11.77
C ASN A 625 -11.20 -43.25 -12.52
N THR A 626 -11.75 -42.06 -12.25
CA THR A 626 -12.94 -41.53 -12.94
C THR A 626 -12.68 -41.27 -14.42
N VAL A 627 -11.52 -40.69 -14.77
CA VAL A 627 -11.13 -40.46 -16.17
C VAL A 627 -10.90 -41.78 -16.90
N SER A 628 -10.32 -42.78 -16.24
CA SER A 628 -10.12 -44.12 -16.80
C SER A 628 -11.45 -44.85 -17.03
N ALA A 629 -12.43 -44.67 -16.14
CA ALA A 629 -13.80 -45.14 -16.32
C ALA A 629 -14.52 -44.41 -17.47
N CYS A 630 -14.28 -43.10 -17.64
CA CYS A 630 -14.77 -42.31 -18.77
C CYS A 630 -14.17 -42.80 -20.11
N PHE A 631 -12.86 -43.09 -20.12
CA PHE A 631 -12.15 -43.65 -21.28
C PHE A 631 -12.70 -45.02 -21.70
N ALA A 632 -13.12 -45.85 -20.75
CA ALA A 632 -13.76 -47.16 -21.03
C ALA A 632 -15.18 -47.05 -21.60
N LEU A 633 -15.89 -45.93 -21.35
CA LEU A 633 -17.26 -45.68 -21.80
C LEU A 633 -17.33 -44.82 -23.08
N SER A 634 -16.29 -44.06 -23.38
CA SER A 634 -16.21 -43.13 -24.51
C SER A 634 -15.41 -43.74 -25.67
N SER A 635 -15.57 -43.22 -26.90
CA SER A 635 -14.71 -43.65 -28.01
C SER A 635 -13.24 -43.32 -27.70
N PRO A 636 -12.25 -44.15 -28.14
CA PRO A 636 -10.82 -43.96 -27.86
C PRO A 636 -10.22 -42.62 -28.31
N ASN A 637 -10.96 -41.84 -29.10
CA ASN A 637 -10.59 -40.56 -29.69
C ASN A 637 -11.32 -39.36 -29.04
N ASP A 638 -11.89 -39.50 -27.84
CA ASP A 638 -12.50 -38.38 -27.12
C ASP A 638 -11.42 -37.40 -26.60
N VAL A 639 -11.37 -36.21 -27.20
CA VAL A 639 -10.33 -35.19 -26.95
C VAL A 639 -10.30 -34.78 -25.48
N ASP A 640 -11.46 -34.46 -24.87
CA ASP A 640 -11.53 -34.01 -23.47
C ASP A 640 -10.96 -35.04 -22.49
N THR A 641 -11.18 -36.33 -22.74
CA THR A 641 -10.64 -37.40 -21.89
C THR A 641 -9.11 -37.46 -21.98
N LEU A 642 -8.53 -37.31 -23.18
CA LEU A 642 -7.08 -37.24 -23.37
C LEU A 642 -6.46 -36.01 -22.70
N VAL A 643 -7.13 -34.85 -22.79
CA VAL A 643 -6.71 -33.62 -22.12
C VAL A 643 -6.75 -33.78 -20.61
N ASN A 644 -7.84 -34.30 -20.04
CA ASN A 644 -7.95 -34.56 -18.61
C ASN A 644 -6.86 -35.53 -18.11
N MET A 645 -6.56 -36.59 -18.88
CA MET A 645 -5.42 -37.48 -18.56
C MET A 645 -4.08 -36.73 -18.57
N GLY A 646 -3.87 -35.85 -19.55
CA GLY A 646 -2.68 -35.01 -19.64
C GLY A 646 -2.54 -34.07 -18.43
N CYS A 647 -3.62 -33.38 -18.05
CA CYS A 647 -3.62 -32.46 -16.90
C CYS A 647 -3.33 -33.17 -15.58
N ILE A 648 -3.90 -34.36 -15.37
CA ILE A 648 -3.60 -35.19 -14.18
C ILE A 648 -2.11 -35.55 -14.14
N ARG A 649 -1.55 -36.04 -15.25
CA ARG A 649 -0.11 -36.38 -15.33
C ARG A 649 0.79 -35.16 -15.14
N PHE A 650 0.35 -33.99 -15.62
CA PHE A 650 1.06 -32.74 -15.42
C PHE A 650 1.12 -32.35 -13.93
N LYS A 651 0.00 -32.47 -13.19
CA LYS A 651 -0.02 -32.25 -11.73
C LYS A 651 0.79 -33.28 -10.95
N GLU A 652 0.90 -34.52 -11.43
CA GLU A 652 1.81 -35.55 -10.88
C GLU A 652 3.30 -35.28 -11.20
N GLU A 653 3.62 -34.13 -11.80
CA GLU A 653 4.97 -33.74 -12.26
C GLU A 653 5.56 -34.65 -13.37
N ASP A 654 4.76 -35.51 -13.99
CA ASP A 654 5.18 -36.31 -15.15
C ASP A 654 4.87 -35.62 -16.47
N TYR A 655 5.68 -34.61 -16.76
CA TYR A 655 5.53 -33.76 -17.95
C TYR A 655 5.70 -34.54 -19.26
N SER A 656 6.53 -35.59 -19.27
CA SER A 656 6.81 -36.39 -20.47
C SER A 656 5.58 -37.18 -20.95
N ARG A 657 4.89 -37.84 -20.02
CA ARG A 657 3.67 -38.59 -20.32
C ARG A 657 2.48 -37.64 -20.54
N ALA A 658 2.44 -36.50 -19.85
CA ALA A 658 1.45 -35.46 -20.09
C ALA A 658 1.56 -34.92 -21.53
N LEU A 659 2.77 -34.58 -21.97
CA LEU A 659 3.06 -34.10 -23.33
C LEU A 659 2.57 -35.08 -24.40
N ALA A 660 2.86 -36.38 -24.24
CA ALA A 660 2.42 -37.41 -25.19
C ALA A 660 0.88 -37.47 -25.31
N LYS A 661 0.16 -37.25 -24.20
CA LYS A 661 -1.31 -37.22 -24.19
C LYS A 661 -1.86 -35.95 -24.84
N PHE A 662 -1.29 -34.78 -24.57
CA PHE A 662 -1.68 -33.53 -25.24
C PHE A 662 -1.40 -33.56 -26.74
N GLN A 663 -0.24 -34.06 -27.17
CA GLN A 663 0.07 -34.24 -28.59
C GLN A 663 -0.89 -35.20 -29.30
N SER A 664 -1.30 -36.28 -28.61
CA SER A 664 -2.32 -37.19 -29.14
C SER A 664 -3.67 -36.48 -29.32
N ALA A 665 -4.06 -35.62 -28.37
CA ALA A 665 -5.28 -34.81 -28.46
C ALA A 665 -5.21 -33.78 -29.60
N VAL A 666 -4.05 -33.14 -29.83
CA VAL A 666 -3.83 -32.19 -30.94
C VAL A 666 -3.99 -32.89 -32.28
N HIS A 667 -3.50 -34.14 -32.40
CA HIS A 667 -3.63 -34.91 -33.63
C HIS A 667 -5.09 -35.25 -33.99
N VAL A 668 -5.96 -35.36 -32.97
CA VAL A 668 -7.38 -35.71 -33.14
C VAL A 668 -8.26 -34.47 -33.35
N SER A 669 -8.11 -33.41 -32.53
CA SER A 669 -8.94 -32.20 -32.55
C SER A 669 -8.52 -31.21 -33.64
N GLY A 670 -7.24 -31.24 -34.04
CA GLY A 670 -6.62 -30.18 -34.81
C GLY A 670 -6.10 -29.06 -33.91
N PHE A 671 -6.05 -27.84 -34.44
CA PHE A 671 -5.55 -26.70 -33.68
C PHE A 671 -6.60 -26.16 -32.72
N GLU A 672 -6.25 -26.15 -31.43
CA GLU A 672 -7.02 -25.54 -30.35
C GLU A 672 -6.04 -24.77 -29.44
N PRO A 673 -6.22 -23.45 -29.22
CA PRO A 673 -5.24 -22.62 -28.51
C PRO A 673 -4.89 -23.14 -27.11
N GLN A 674 -5.90 -23.53 -26.32
CA GLN A 674 -5.72 -24.03 -24.95
C GLN A 674 -4.94 -25.35 -24.92
N LEU A 675 -5.13 -26.20 -25.93
CA LEU A 675 -4.41 -27.47 -26.02
C LEU A 675 -2.95 -27.27 -26.43
N LEU A 676 -2.70 -26.32 -27.34
CA LEU A 676 -1.33 -25.95 -27.72
C LEU A 676 -0.59 -25.27 -26.55
N TYR A 677 -1.30 -24.51 -25.71
CA TYR A 677 -0.77 -23.97 -24.46
C TYR A 677 -0.34 -25.10 -23.51
N ASN A 678 -1.16 -26.15 -23.35
CA ASN A 678 -0.81 -27.32 -22.54
C ASN A 678 0.44 -28.06 -23.07
N VAL A 679 0.66 -28.09 -24.38
CA VAL A 679 1.91 -28.58 -24.98
C VAL A 679 3.08 -27.67 -24.64
N ALA A 680 2.90 -26.36 -24.78
CA ALA A 680 3.93 -25.35 -24.51
C ALA A 680 4.39 -25.38 -23.04
N ILE A 681 3.46 -25.46 -22.08
CA ILE A 681 3.79 -25.48 -20.66
C ILE A 681 4.49 -26.79 -20.25
N CYS A 682 4.17 -27.92 -20.87
CA CYS A 682 4.94 -29.17 -20.67
C CYS A 682 6.39 -28.99 -21.11
N HIS A 683 6.63 -28.44 -22.31
CA HIS A 683 7.99 -28.15 -22.79
C HIS A 683 8.71 -27.15 -21.88
N TYR A 684 8.02 -26.10 -21.41
CA TYR A 684 8.57 -25.15 -20.45
C TYR A 684 8.98 -25.81 -19.13
N LYS A 685 8.13 -26.65 -18.53
CA LYS A 685 8.45 -27.38 -17.29
C LYS A 685 9.58 -28.40 -17.47
N MET A 686 9.70 -28.98 -18.67
CA MET A 686 10.84 -29.80 -19.08
C MET A 686 12.10 -28.99 -19.44
N LYS A 687 12.03 -27.64 -19.39
CA LYS A 687 13.08 -26.68 -19.75
C LYS A 687 13.52 -26.76 -21.22
N GLU A 688 12.64 -27.25 -22.08
CA GLU A 688 12.79 -27.25 -23.53
C GLU A 688 12.18 -25.95 -24.09
N TYR A 689 12.90 -24.84 -23.93
CA TYR A 689 12.35 -23.51 -24.24
C TYR A 689 12.08 -23.29 -25.73
N ALA A 690 12.91 -23.83 -26.63
CA ALA A 690 12.72 -23.62 -28.08
C ALA A 690 11.40 -24.22 -28.62
N PRO A 691 11.04 -25.49 -28.32
CA PRO A 691 9.71 -26.02 -28.63
C PRO A 691 8.55 -25.26 -27.94
N ALA A 692 8.77 -24.78 -26.71
CA ALA A 692 7.77 -23.99 -25.99
C ALA A 692 7.49 -22.65 -26.71
N ILE A 693 8.54 -21.89 -27.04
CA ILE A 693 8.45 -20.61 -27.76
C ILE A 693 7.77 -20.78 -29.12
N LYS A 694 8.09 -21.86 -29.86
CA LYS A 694 7.41 -22.16 -31.12
C LYS A 694 5.90 -22.35 -30.93
N SER A 695 5.51 -23.14 -29.94
CA SER A 695 4.10 -23.40 -29.64
C SER A 695 3.38 -22.13 -29.18
N ILE A 696 4.05 -21.26 -28.41
CA ILE A 696 3.54 -19.96 -27.97
C ILE A 696 3.34 -19.01 -29.16
N ALA A 697 4.33 -18.94 -30.06
CA ALA A 697 4.25 -18.10 -31.26
C ALA A 697 3.07 -18.51 -32.16
N ASP A 698 2.87 -19.83 -32.36
CA ASP A 698 1.74 -20.37 -33.11
C ASP A 698 0.38 -19.96 -32.50
N ILE A 699 0.26 -19.86 -31.17
CA ILE A 699 -0.96 -19.37 -30.49
C ILE A 699 -1.15 -17.88 -30.77
N ILE A 700 -0.10 -17.08 -30.58
CA ILE A 700 -0.16 -15.61 -30.72
C ILE A 700 -0.49 -15.22 -32.17
N GLU A 701 0.20 -15.78 -33.17
CA GLU A 701 -0.02 -15.47 -34.58
C GLU A 701 -1.46 -15.77 -35.02
N ARG A 702 -2.01 -16.90 -34.57
CA ARG A 702 -3.39 -17.27 -34.88
C ARG A 702 -4.39 -16.43 -34.10
N GLY A 703 -4.10 -16.10 -32.85
CA GLY A 703 -4.93 -15.17 -32.06
C GLY A 703 -5.02 -13.78 -32.71
N ILE A 704 -3.92 -13.25 -33.25
CA ILE A 704 -3.92 -11.97 -33.99
C ILE A 704 -4.76 -12.06 -35.26
N ARG A 705 -4.64 -13.17 -36.01
CA ARG A 705 -5.38 -13.36 -37.27
C ARG A 705 -6.87 -13.59 -37.06
N ASP A 706 -7.21 -14.41 -36.07
CA ASP A 706 -8.58 -14.88 -35.86
C ASP A 706 -9.39 -13.89 -34.98
N HIS A 707 -8.70 -13.08 -34.14
CA HIS A 707 -9.29 -12.09 -33.23
C HIS A 707 -8.58 -10.71 -33.28
N PRO A 708 -8.63 -9.98 -34.41
CA PRO A 708 -8.00 -8.66 -34.55
C PRO A 708 -8.59 -7.60 -33.59
N GLU A 709 -9.80 -7.82 -33.07
CA GLU A 709 -10.46 -6.95 -32.09
C GLU A 709 -9.78 -6.92 -30.72
N LEU A 710 -8.89 -7.87 -30.41
CA LEU A 710 -8.19 -7.96 -29.11
C LEU A 710 -6.95 -7.04 -29.02
N SER A 711 -6.61 -6.32 -30.09
CA SER A 711 -5.59 -5.26 -30.10
C SER A 711 -4.21 -5.66 -29.53
N VAL A 712 -3.78 -6.89 -29.81
CA VAL A 712 -2.44 -7.41 -29.44
C VAL A 712 -1.34 -6.50 -30.00
N GLY A 713 -0.34 -6.15 -29.19
CA GLY A 713 0.84 -5.36 -29.60
C GLY A 713 0.67 -3.83 -29.62
N MET A 714 -0.56 -3.32 -29.51
CA MET A 714 -0.81 -1.87 -29.67
C MET A 714 -0.28 -1.00 -28.51
N ALA A 715 -0.16 -1.55 -27.30
CA ALA A 715 0.37 -0.82 -26.15
C ALA A 715 1.90 -0.62 -26.24
N THR A 716 2.62 -1.59 -26.80
CA THR A 716 4.06 -1.50 -27.08
C THR A 716 4.37 -0.45 -28.15
N GLU A 717 3.46 -0.24 -29.10
CA GLU A 717 3.53 0.85 -30.09
C GLU A 717 3.19 2.25 -29.52
N GLY A 718 2.89 2.35 -28.22
CA GLY A 718 2.61 3.62 -27.53
C GLY A 718 1.21 4.20 -27.79
N LEU A 719 0.27 3.39 -28.27
CA LEU A 719 -1.12 3.82 -28.52
C LEU A 719 -1.98 3.64 -27.26
N GLU A 720 -2.73 4.68 -26.86
CA GLU A 720 -3.73 4.56 -25.78
C GLU A 720 -4.94 3.74 -26.27
N VAL A 721 -4.94 2.45 -25.95
CA VAL A 721 -6.04 1.54 -26.32
C VAL A 721 -7.00 1.35 -25.16
N ARG A 722 -8.30 1.27 -25.47
CA ARG A 722 -9.34 0.96 -24.48
C ARG A 722 -9.19 -0.49 -24.00
N SER A 723 -9.51 -0.73 -22.73
CA SER A 723 -9.51 -2.10 -22.19
C SER A 723 -10.46 -3.01 -22.99
N VAL A 724 -9.98 -4.20 -23.35
CA VAL A 724 -10.79 -5.26 -23.96
C VAL A 724 -11.64 -6.00 -22.94
N GLY A 725 -11.29 -5.92 -21.65
CA GLY A 725 -11.91 -6.69 -20.56
C GLY A 725 -11.65 -8.21 -20.65
N ASN A 726 -12.16 -8.97 -19.69
CA ASN A 726 -12.04 -10.44 -19.66
C ASN A 726 -13.16 -11.12 -20.47
N THR A 727 -13.13 -10.95 -21.80
CA THR A 727 -14.15 -11.51 -22.69
C THR A 727 -13.97 -13.01 -22.94
N LEU A 728 -15.04 -13.69 -23.37
CA LEU A 728 -14.97 -15.10 -23.76
C LEU A 728 -14.04 -15.32 -24.97
N ALA A 729 -13.99 -14.36 -25.91
CA ALA A 729 -13.06 -14.38 -27.03
C ALA A 729 -11.59 -14.36 -26.56
N LEU A 730 -11.27 -13.53 -25.56
CA LEU A 730 -9.95 -13.49 -24.94
C LEU A 730 -9.59 -14.81 -24.24
N HIS A 731 -10.53 -15.41 -23.52
CA HIS A 731 -10.33 -16.70 -22.84
C HIS A 731 -10.15 -17.87 -23.84
N LYS A 732 -10.92 -17.90 -24.93
CA LYS A 732 -10.81 -18.96 -25.95
C LYS A 732 -9.54 -18.87 -26.79
N SER A 733 -8.99 -17.66 -26.95
CA SER A 733 -7.76 -17.47 -27.72
C SER A 733 -6.49 -17.88 -26.96
N ALA A 734 -6.57 -18.13 -25.64
CA ALA A 734 -5.45 -18.48 -24.76
C ALA A 734 -4.28 -17.48 -24.82
N LEU A 735 -4.55 -16.23 -25.23
CA LEU A 735 -3.51 -15.20 -25.42
C LEU A 735 -2.90 -14.76 -24.08
N VAL A 736 -3.71 -14.64 -23.03
CA VAL A 736 -3.23 -14.23 -21.70
C VAL A 736 -2.24 -15.27 -21.15
N GLU A 737 -2.61 -16.54 -21.25
CA GLU A 737 -1.79 -17.66 -20.82
C GLU A 737 -0.50 -17.76 -21.65
N ALA A 738 -0.60 -17.62 -22.97
CA ALA A 738 0.54 -17.66 -23.89
C ALA A 738 1.54 -16.51 -23.63
N PHE A 739 1.07 -15.28 -23.45
CA PHE A 739 1.94 -14.13 -23.15
C PHE A 739 2.57 -14.21 -21.76
N ASN A 740 1.84 -14.69 -20.75
CA ASN A 740 2.43 -14.96 -19.43
C ASN A 740 3.54 -16.03 -19.51
N LEU A 741 3.32 -17.10 -20.27
CA LEU A 741 4.33 -18.14 -20.47
C LEU A 741 5.51 -17.64 -21.30
N LYS A 742 5.28 -16.78 -22.29
CA LYS A 742 6.33 -16.08 -23.04
C LYS A 742 7.18 -15.24 -22.09
N ALA A 743 6.55 -14.38 -21.29
CA ALA A 743 7.24 -13.54 -20.31
C ALA A 743 8.04 -14.39 -19.31
N ALA A 744 7.45 -15.46 -18.79
CA ALA A 744 8.15 -16.39 -17.89
C ALA A 744 9.32 -17.11 -18.58
N THR A 745 9.20 -17.47 -19.86
CA THR A 745 10.28 -18.12 -20.63
C THR A 745 11.44 -17.17 -20.88
N GLU A 746 11.14 -15.96 -21.35
CA GLU A 746 12.14 -14.91 -21.57
C GLU A 746 12.84 -14.52 -20.26
N TYR A 747 12.09 -14.46 -19.15
CA TYR A 747 12.65 -14.21 -17.82
C TYR A 747 13.64 -15.30 -17.40
N GLN A 748 13.33 -16.58 -17.63
CA GLN A 748 14.24 -17.70 -17.34
C GLN A 748 15.48 -17.70 -18.24
N LEU A 749 15.35 -17.21 -19.48
CA LEU A 749 16.46 -17.00 -20.41
C LEU A 749 17.28 -15.73 -20.10
N LYS A 750 16.97 -15.02 -19.01
CA LYS A 750 17.59 -13.75 -18.59
C LYS A 750 17.40 -12.61 -19.61
N ASN A 751 16.39 -12.72 -20.48
CA ASN A 751 15.97 -11.68 -21.41
C ASN A 751 14.83 -10.84 -20.81
N PHE A 752 15.18 -9.92 -19.91
CA PHE A 752 14.18 -9.13 -19.17
C PHE A 752 13.40 -8.15 -20.04
N GLU A 753 14.02 -7.60 -21.08
CA GLU A 753 13.32 -6.72 -22.03
C GLU A 753 12.31 -7.51 -22.87
N GLY A 754 12.69 -8.68 -23.41
CA GLY A 754 11.74 -9.55 -24.11
C GLY A 754 10.58 -10.02 -23.23
N ALA A 755 10.84 -10.24 -21.93
CA ALA A 755 9.80 -10.57 -20.97
C ALA A 755 8.84 -9.40 -20.72
N LYS A 756 9.35 -8.17 -20.67
CA LYS A 756 8.58 -6.94 -20.51
C LYS A 756 7.73 -6.66 -21.75
N GLU A 757 8.32 -6.78 -22.93
CA GLU A 757 7.61 -6.67 -24.22
C GLU A 757 6.47 -7.69 -24.30
N ALA A 758 6.70 -8.94 -23.88
CA ALA A 758 5.65 -9.96 -23.86
C ALA A 758 4.44 -9.58 -22.99
N LEU A 759 4.64 -8.88 -21.86
CA LEU A 759 3.53 -8.41 -21.04
C LEU A 759 2.86 -7.15 -21.59
N THR A 760 3.59 -6.27 -22.27
CA THR A 760 3.01 -5.07 -22.91
C THR A 760 2.30 -5.39 -24.22
N ASP A 761 2.71 -6.44 -24.94
CA ASP A 761 2.05 -6.92 -26.16
C ASP A 761 0.71 -7.62 -25.89
N MET A 762 0.50 -8.07 -24.65
CA MET A 762 -0.74 -8.73 -24.24
C MET A 762 -1.96 -7.82 -24.48
N PRO A 763 -3.14 -8.38 -24.84
CA PRO A 763 -4.38 -7.60 -24.98
C PRO A 763 -4.62 -6.62 -23.81
N PRO A 764 -4.87 -5.33 -24.09
CA PRO A 764 -4.86 -4.28 -23.07
C PRO A 764 -6.05 -4.45 -22.12
N ARG A 765 -5.76 -4.55 -20.81
CA ARG A 765 -6.76 -4.68 -19.73
C ARG A 765 -6.50 -3.64 -18.64
N LEU A 766 -7.54 -3.26 -17.89
CA LEU A 766 -7.34 -2.42 -16.71
C LEU A 766 -6.62 -3.22 -15.61
N GLU A 767 -5.86 -2.55 -14.76
CA GLU A 767 -5.14 -3.22 -13.65
C GLU A 767 -6.09 -3.98 -12.71
N SER A 768 -7.31 -3.50 -12.51
CA SER A 768 -8.36 -4.19 -11.73
C SER A 768 -8.93 -5.45 -12.40
N GLU A 769 -8.68 -5.63 -13.70
CA GLU A 769 -9.15 -6.74 -14.51
C GLU A 769 -8.05 -7.79 -14.76
N LEU A 770 -6.81 -7.52 -14.33
CA LEU A 770 -5.70 -8.44 -14.50
C LEU A 770 -5.87 -9.68 -13.63
N ASP A 771 -5.52 -10.82 -14.22
CA ASP A 771 -5.44 -12.08 -13.50
C ASP A 771 -4.21 -12.11 -12.56
N PRO A 772 -4.24 -12.93 -11.50
CA PRO A 772 -3.16 -13.03 -10.52
C PRO A 772 -1.79 -13.34 -11.12
N VAL A 773 -1.73 -14.15 -12.20
CA VAL A 773 -0.47 -14.55 -12.84
C VAL A 773 0.15 -13.36 -13.57
N THR A 774 -0.65 -12.63 -14.37
CA THR A 774 -0.17 -11.40 -15.02
C THR A 774 0.27 -10.36 -13.99
N LEU A 775 -0.51 -10.15 -12.92
CA LEU A 775 -0.15 -9.18 -11.89
C LEU A 775 1.17 -9.56 -11.17
N HIS A 776 1.37 -10.85 -10.88
CA HIS A 776 2.61 -11.38 -10.30
C HIS A 776 3.81 -11.14 -11.24
N ASN A 777 3.69 -11.52 -12.51
CA ASN A 777 4.76 -11.38 -13.50
C ASN A 777 5.13 -9.89 -13.73
N MET A 778 4.12 -9.01 -13.77
CA MET A 778 4.35 -7.56 -13.84
C MET A 778 5.07 -7.04 -12.61
N ALA A 779 4.73 -7.53 -11.41
CA ALA A 779 5.42 -7.14 -10.18
C ALA A 779 6.89 -7.55 -10.20
N LEU A 780 7.23 -8.76 -10.68
CA LEU A 780 8.62 -9.20 -10.80
C LEU A 780 9.44 -8.33 -11.76
N LEU A 781 8.91 -8.05 -12.95
CA LEU A 781 9.61 -7.25 -13.97
C LEU A 781 9.76 -5.77 -13.58
N THR A 782 8.88 -5.26 -12.71
CA THR A 782 8.96 -3.88 -12.21
C THR A 782 9.78 -3.75 -10.94
N ALA A 783 10.24 -4.86 -10.33
CA ALA A 783 10.94 -4.84 -9.04
C ALA A 783 12.20 -3.95 -9.07
N ASP A 784 13.02 -4.04 -10.13
CA ASP A 784 14.25 -3.24 -10.24
C ASP A 784 14.00 -1.76 -10.53
N ALA A 785 12.91 -1.43 -11.23
CA ALA A 785 12.57 -0.04 -11.58
C ALA A 785 11.79 0.67 -10.46
N ASN A 786 10.85 -0.02 -9.81
CA ASN A 786 10.00 0.50 -8.75
C ASN A 786 9.70 -0.60 -7.70
N PRO A 787 10.61 -0.81 -6.72
CA PRO A 787 10.43 -1.85 -5.70
C PRO A 787 9.15 -1.70 -4.89
N SER A 788 8.72 -0.47 -4.60
CA SER A 788 7.54 -0.21 -3.76
C SER A 788 6.25 -0.70 -4.42
N GLU A 789 6.07 -0.43 -5.71
CA GLU A 789 4.90 -0.89 -6.46
C GLU A 789 4.89 -2.42 -6.63
N SER A 790 6.06 -3.02 -6.81
CA SER A 790 6.23 -4.47 -6.84
C SER A 790 5.78 -5.13 -5.53
N PHE A 791 6.22 -4.58 -4.39
CA PHE A 791 5.81 -5.07 -3.07
C PHE A 791 4.31 -4.94 -2.84
N ASP A 792 3.70 -3.80 -3.21
CA ASP A 792 2.26 -3.58 -3.06
C ASP A 792 1.45 -4.63 -3.85
N LYS A 793 1.88 -4.94 -5.09
CA LYS A 793 1.22 -5.95 -5.95
C LYS A 793 1.33 -7.36 -5.39
N LEU A 794 2.53 -7.78 -4.98
CA LEU A 794 2.75 -9.12 -4.41
C LEU A 794 2.05 -9.28 -3.05
N GLN A 795 2.08 -8.25 -2.19
CA GLN A 795 1.37 -8.27 -0.92
C GLN A 795 -0.15 -8.28 -1.11
N PHE A 796 -0.68 -7.57 -2.12
CA PHE A 796 -2.09 -7.64 -2.49
C PHE A 796 -2.52 -9.06 -2.86
N LEU A 797 -1.74 -9.76 -3.69
CA LEU A 797 -2.01 -11.15 -4.07
C LEU A 797 -2.01 -12.09 -2.85
N LEU A 798 -1.03 -11.93 -1.95
CA LEU A 798 -0.95 -12.74 -0.73
C LEU A 798 -2.10 -12.45 0.24
N LEU A 799 -2.47 -11.19 0.44
CA LEU A 799 -3.59 -10.79 1.31
C LEU A 799 -4.93 -11.32 0.80
N GLN A 800 -5.12 -11.38 -0.53
CA GLN A 800 -6.32 -12.00 -1.11
C GLN A 800 -6.38 -13.50 -0.80
N GLN A 801 -5.25 -14.22 -0.86
CA GLN A 801 -5.18 -15.64 -0.53
C GLN A 801 -5.49 -15.90 0.96
N VAL A 802 -4.92 -15.10 1.86
CA VAL A 802 -5.10 -15.25 3.32
C VAL A 802 -6.54 -14.93 3.73
N ALA A 803 -7.13 -13.88 3.15
CA ALA A 803 -8.53 -13.54 3.39
C ALA A 803 -9.49 -14.66 2.97
N GLN A 804 -9.16 -15.41 1.90
CA GLN A 804 -9.94 -16.57 1.46
C GLN A 804 -9.75 -17.79 2.39
N GLN A 805 -8.53 -18.07 2.84
CA GLN A 805 -8.27 -19.19 3.76
C GLN A 805 -8.91 -18.99 5.14
N GLN A 806 -8.87 -17.77 5.70
CA GLN A 806 -9.53 -17.46 6.98
C GLN A 806 -11.06 -17.56 6.90
N GLN A 807 -11.66 -17.11 5.79
CA GLN A 807 -13.10 -17.28 5.56
C GLN A 807 -13.52 -18.76 5.44
N GLN A 808 -12.63 -19.64 4.96
CA GLN A 808 -12.89 -21.09 4.87
C GLN A 808 -12.82 -21.81 6.23
N LEU A 809 -12.02 -21.32 7.17
CA LEU A 809 -11.85 -21.92 8.51
C LEU A 809 -12.94 -21.50 9.51
N GLU A 810 -13.46 -20.29 9.43
CA GLU A 810 -14.43 -19.76 10.39
C GLU A 810 -15.89 -20.17 10.10
N ASN A 811 -16.21 -20.60 8.86
CA ASN A 811 -17.58 -20.95 8.51
C ASN A 811 -17.67 -21.90 7.29
N PRO A 812 -17.97 -23.21 7.46
CA PRO A 812 -18.09 -24.17 6.35
C PRO A 812 -19.17 -23.81 5.30
N GLU A 813 -20.15 -23.00 5.71
CA GLU A 813 -21.26 -22.49 4.90
C GLU A 813 -20.98 -21.12 4.24
N ALA A 814 -19.88 -20.42 4.58
CA ALA A 814 -19.47 -19.17 3.90
C ALA A 814 -18.95 -19.37 2.46
N ARG A 815 -19.04 -20.61 1.96
CA ARG A 815 -18.98 -20.95 0.53
C ARG A 815 -19.96 -20.14 -0.35
N LEU A 816 -20.98 -19.52 0.22
CA LEU A 816 -22.08 -18.84 -0.49
C LEU A 816 -21.84 -17.36 -0.84
N THR A 817 -20.70 -16.75 -0.48
CA THR A 817 -20.42 -15.33 -0.79
C THR A 817 -19.29 -15.14 -1.81
N GLY A 818 -19.54 -15.50 -3.07
CA GLY A 818 -19.24 -14.64 -4.22
C GLY A 818 -17.79 -14.42 -4.68
N ALA A 819 -16.79 -15.14 -4.19
CA ALA A 819 -15.47 -15.18 -4.83
C ALA A 819 -15.10 -16.64 -5.09
N GLY A 820 -15.07 -17.04 -6.36
CA GLY A 820 -14.42 -18.30 -6.75
C GLY A 820 -12.96 -18.31 -6.26
N PRO A 821 -12.31 -19.48 -6.16
CA PRO A 821 -10.94 -19.57 -5.66
C PRO A 821 -10.02 -18.73 -6.54
N LEU A 822 -9.59 -17.57 -6.03
CA LEU A 822 -8.59 -16.74 -6.70
C LEU A 822 -7.25 -17.37 -6.32
N VAL A 823 -6.79 -18.30 -7.15
CA VAL A 823 -5.55 -19.04 -6.90
C VAL A 823 -4.38 -18.08 -7.09
N CYS A 824 -3.90 -17.51 -5.99
CA CYS A 824 -2.63 -16.78 -5.97
C CYS A 824 -1.51 -17.72 -6.47
N PRO A 825 -0.64 -17.28 -7.40
CA PRO A 825 0.47 -18.08 -7.86
C PRO A 825 1.34 -18.51 -6.66
N PRO A 826 1.71 -19.80 -6.53
CA PRO A 826 2.46 -20.29 -5.37
C PRO A 826 3.84 -19.63 -5.25
N GLU A 827 4.41 -19.16 -6.36
CA GLU A 827 5.68 -18.45 -6.42
C GLU A 827 5.63 -17.07 -5.72
N THR A 828 4.44 -16.49 -5.53
CA THR A 828 4.25 -15.15 -4.91
C THR A 828 4.90 -15.05 -3.54
N PHE A 829 4.72 -16.06 -2.70
CA PHE A 829 5.25 -16.05 -1.34
C PHE A 829 6.78 -16.09 -1.32
N ALA A 830 7.38 -17.03 -2.07
CA ALA A 830 8.83 -17.16 -2.16
C ALA A 830 9.48 -15.91 -2.77
N ASN A 831 8.91 -15.38 -3.85
CA ASN A 831 9.45 -14.22 -4.54
C ASN A 831 9.37 -12.96 -3.69
N LEU A 832 8.28 -12.75 -2.93
CA LEU A 832 8.16 -11.62 -2.02
C LEU A 832 9.25 -11.65 -0.93
N LEU A 833 9.49 -12.82 -0.31
CA LEU A 833 10.54 -13.00 0.69
C LEU A 833 11.95 -12.76 0.10
N LEU A 834 12.22 -13.33 -1.07
CA LEU A 834 13.50 -13.13 -1.76
C LEU A 834 13.73 -11.66 -2.14
N LEU A 835 12.69 -10.95 -2.58
CA LEU A 835 12.78 -9.52 -2.89
C LEU A 835 12.97 -8.69 -1.62
N TYR A 836 12.29 -8.99 -0.52
CA TYR A 836 12.54 -8.34 0.76
C TYR A 836 14.00 -8.50 1.20
N CYS A 837 14.55 -9.72 1.14
CA CYS A 837 15.97 -9.94 1.44
C CYS A 837 16.91 -9.24 0.44
N LYS A 838 16.57 -9.18 -0.86
CA LYS A 838 17.36 -8.48 -1.89
C LYS A 838 17.50 -6.99 -1.59
N TYR A 839 16.44 -6.35 -1.11
CA TYR A 839 16.42 -4.92 -0.75
C TYR A 839 16.63 -4.67 0.75
N GLU A 840 17.16 -5.66 1.48
CA GLU A 840 17.57 -5.56 2.88
C GLU A 840 16.42 -5.31 3.89
N TYR A 841 15.18 -5.65 3.52
CA TYR A 841 14.01 -5.66 4.41
C TYR A 841 13.88 -6.97 5.21
N PHE A 842 14.93 -7.35 5.94
CA PHE A 842 15.01 -8.63 6.64
C PHE A 842 13.95 -8.81 7.73
N ASP A 843 13.60 -7.74 8.46
CA ASP A 843 12.57 -7.78 9.51
C ASP A 843 11.19 -8.14 8.93
N LEU A 844 10.82 -7.53 7.80
CA LEU A 844 9.55 -7.82 7.11
C LEU A 844 9.51 -9.24 6.56
N ALA A 845 10.65 -9.74 6.06
CA ALA A 845 10.75 -11.14 5.61
C ALA A 845 10.57 -12.12 6.79
N ALA A 846 11.19 -11.83 7.94
CA ALA A 846 11.06 -12.65 9.15
C ALA A 846 9.63 -12.66 9.69
N ASP A 847 9.00 -11.50 9.80
CA ASP A 847 7.62 -11.35 10.25
C ASP A 847 6.67 -12.12 9.32
N LEU A 848 6.83 -11.98 8.00
CA LEU A 848 5.97 -12.65 7.03
C LEU A 848 6.11 -14.19 7.07
N MET A 849 7.32 -14.71 7.26
CA MET A 849 7.56 -16.14 7.45
C MET A 849 6.92 -16.64 8.75
N ALA A 850 6.99 -15.86 9.82
CA ALA A 850 6.42 -16.22 11.12
C ALA A 850 4.88 -16.17 11.13
N GLU A 851 4.28 -15.15 10.51
CA GLU A 851 2.82 -14.99 10.38
C GLU A 851 2.20 -16.11 9.50
N HIS A 852 2.94 -16.60 8.51
CA HIS A 852 2.49 -17.60 7.55
C HIS A 852 3.31 -18.89 7.60
N ALA A 853 3.48 -19.48 8.79
CA ALA A 853 4.20 -20.74 8.96
C ALA A 853 3.65 -21.89 8.07
N ASP A 854 2.32 -21.97 7.91
CA ASP A 854 1.69 -22.99 7.06
C ASP A 854 2.09 -22.87 5.58
N LEU A 855 2.14 -21.64 5.06
CA LEU A 855 2.57 -21.37 3.68
C LEU A 855 4.07 -21.60 3.52
N THR A 856 4.84 -21.31 4.56
CA THR A 856 6.30 -21.51 4.60
C THR A 856 6.65 -22.97 4.35
N TYR A 857 6.02 -23.91 5.06
CA TYR A 857 6.28 -25.35 4.85
C TYR A 857 5.67 -25.92 3.56
N LYS A 858 4.59 -25.31 3.05
CA LYS A 858 3.88 -25.80 1.85
C LYS A 858 4.49 -25.31 0.54
N HIS A 859 4.92 -24.05 0.48
CA HIS A 859 5.30 -23.38 -0.77
C HIS A 859 6.80 -23.10 -0.91
N LEU A 860 7.57 -23.08 0.19
CA LEU A 860 9.02 -22.96 0.09
C LEU A 860 9.66 -24.33 -0.10
N SER A 861 10.56 -24.42 -1.06
CA SER A 861 11.44 -25.59 -1.15
C SER A 861 12.40 -25.59 0.05
N PRO A 862 12.91 -26.77 0.49
CA PRO A 862 13.88 -26.85 1.57
C PRO A 862 15.09 -25.94 1.36
N TYR A 863 15.55 -25.83 0.11
CA TYR A 863 16.64 -24.91 -0.26
C TYR A 863 16.32 -23.46 0.06
N VAL A 864 15.16 -22.96 -0.42
CA VAL A 864 14.77 -21.56 -0.26
C VAL A 864 14.51 -21.23 1.20
N PHE A 865 13.92 -22.14 1.96
CA PHE A 865 13.73 -21.99 3.40
C PHE A 865 15.06 -21.85 4.13
N ASP A 866 15.97 -22.82 3.99
CA ASP A 866 17.26 -22.81 4.69
C ASP A 866 18.10 -21.57 4.29
N PHE A 867 18.02 -21.16 3.02
CA PHE A 867 18.72 -19.99 2.50
C PHE A 867 18.17 -18.67 3.06
N LEU A 868 16.84 -18.50 3.09
CA LEU A 868 16.20 -17.31 3.67
C LEU A 868 16.46 -17.24 5.18
N GLU A 869 16.41 -18.36 5.89
CA GLU A 869 16.72 -18.42 7.31
C GLU A 869 18.16 -17.96 7.58
N ALA A 870 19.13 -18.42 6.80
CA ALA A 870 20.53 -17.99 6.92
C ALA A 870 20.69 -16.48 6.65
N LEU A 871 20.02 -15.94 5.63
CA LEU A 871 20.02 -14.50 5.31
C LEU A 871 19.43 -13.64 6.43
N ILE A 872 18.29 -14.04 6.99
CA ILE A 872 17.63 -13.32 8.08
C ILE A 872 18.48 -13.40 9.36
N THR A 873 19.05 -14.58 9.65
CA THR A 873 19.93 -14.79 10.81
C THR A 873 21.18 -13.89 10.74
N GLN A 874 21.68 -13.57 9.54
CA GLN A 874 22.87 -12.73 9.36
C GLN A 874 22.75 -11.35 10.03
N GLN A 875 21.54 -10.79 10.14
CA GLN A 875 21.31 -9.49 10.78
C GLN A 875 21.46 -9.54 12.30
N THR A 876 21.11 -10.66 12.92
CA THR A 876 21.09 -10.81 14.38
C THR A 876 22.34 -11.53 14.90
N SER A 877 22.79 -12.57 14.20
CA SER A 877 24.01 -13.33 14.49
C SER A 877 24.74 -13.74 13.20
N PRO A 878 25.75 -12.96 12.79
CA PRO A 878 26.55 -13.30 11.62
C PRO A 878 27.37 -14.60 11.79
N GLU A 879 27.75 -14.98 13.01
CA GLU A 879 28.44 -16.25 13.28
C GLU A 879 27.53 -17.46 13.03
N GLU A 880 26.28 -17.40 13.50
CA GLU A 880 25.31 -18.46 13.28
C GLU A 880 24.92 -18.55 11.80
N ALA A 881 24.71 -17.40 11.15
CA ALA A 881 24.46 -17.34 9.72
C ALA A 881 25.61 -17.95 8.91
N PHE A 882 26.86 -17.69 9.29
CA PHE A 882 28.02 -18.31 8.65
C PHE A 882 27.98 -19.83 8.78
N ALA A 883 27.66 -20.37 9.96
CA ALA A 883 27.55 -21.82 10.16
C ALA A 883 26.42 -22.43 9.31
N LYS A 884 25.28 -21.74 9.18
CA LYS A 884 24.17 -22.16 8.30
C LYS A 884 24.59 -22.14 6.83
N PHE A 885 25.22 -21.07 6.36
CA PHE A 885 25.74 -21.00 4.99
C PHE A 885 26.84 -22.03 4.71
N ASP A 886 27.71 -22.33 5.67
CA ASP A 886 28.76 -23.35 5.54
C ASP A 886 28.14 -24.74 5.35
N ALA A 887 27.12 -25.09 6.15
CA ALA A 887 26.39 -26.35 5.99
C ALA A 887 25.72 -26.46 4.60
N LEU A 888 25.14 -25.36 4.11
CA LEU A 888 24.55 -25.30 2.76
C LEU A 888 25.63 -25.44 1.68
N CYS A 889 26.77 -24.74 1.81
CA CYS A 889 27.89 -24.84 0.87
C CYS A 889 28.43 -26.27 0.77
N VAL A 890 28.52 -27.00 1.88
CA VAL A 890 28.93 -28.42 1.87
C VAL A 890 27.93 -29.27 1.08
N ARG A 891 26.63 -29.17 1.40
CA ARG A 891 25.56 -29.97 0.79
C ARG A 891 25.42 -29.71 -0.71
N TYR A 892 25.37 -28.45 -1.11
CA TYR A 892 25.20 -28.08 -2.52
C TYR A 892 26.51 -28.19 -3.31
N GLY A 893 27.67 -28.01 -2.66
CA GLY A 893 28.98 -28.27 -3.26
C GLY A 893 29.17 -29.73 -3.66
N GLU A 894 28.72 -30.69 -2.84
CA GLU A 894 28.68 -32.12 -3.22
C GLU A 894 27.76 -32.39 -4.41
N THR A 895 26.61 -31.70 -4.46
CA THR A 895 25.66 -31.81 -5.58
C THR A 895 26.31 -31.33 -6.88
N VAL A 896 27.02 -30.19 -6.86
CA VAL A 896 27.78 -29.67 -8.00
C VAL A 896 28.87 -30.63 -8.45
N ARG A 897 29.63 -31.21 -7.51
CA ARG A 897 30.66 -32.23 -7.84
C ARG A 897 30.05 -33.42 -8.57
N ARG A 898 28.95 -33.96 -8.04
CA ARG A 898 28.25 -35.12 -8.60
C ARG A 898 27.67 -34.84 -9.98
N THR A 899 27.02 -33.70 -10.19
CA THR A 899 26.50 -33.34 -11.53
C THR A 899 27.64 -33.06 -12.51
N GLY A 900 28.74 -32.48 -12.04
CA GLY A 900 29.94 -32.24 -12.85
C GLY A 900 30.64 -33.53 -13.28
N THR A 901 30.71 -34.56 -12.42
CA THR A 901 31.21 -35.89 -12.81
C THR A 901 30.30 -36.55 -13.84
N ASN A 902 28.98 -36.49 -13.64
CA ASN A 902 28.00 -37.04 -14.59
C ASN A 902 28.10 -36.36 -15.97
N LEU A 903 28.34 -35.04 -16.02
CA LEU A 903 28.57 -34.31 -17.26
C LEU A 903 29.86 -34.77 -17.97
N LYS A 904 30.95 -34.98 -17.22
CA LYS A 904 32.21 -35.50 -17.79
C LYS A 904 32.03 -36.92 -18.34
N GLU A 905 31.26 -37.76 -17.66
CA GLU A 905 30.93 -39.12 -18.12
C GLU A 905 30.01 -39.12 -19.35
N ALA A 906 28.97 -38.29 -19.36
CA ALA A 906 28.08 -38.15 -20.51
C ALA A 906 28.83 -37.68 -21.77
N ARG A 907 29.76 -36.73 -21.62
CA ARG A 907 30.64 -36.28 -22.71
C ARG A 907 31.54 -37.40 -23.24
N ARG A 908 32.02 -38.30 -22.36
CA ARG A 908 32.82 -39.48 -22.77
C ARG A 908 32.02 -40.51 -23.55
N GLN A 909 30.73 -40.65 -23.24
CA GLN A 909 29.82 -41.58 -23.93
C GLN A 909 29.35 -41.08 -25.31
N GLN A 910 29.73 -39.85 -25.73
CA GLN A 910 29.39 -39.22 -27.03
C GLN A 910 27.89 -39.16 -27.37
N ASN A 911 27.00 -39.35 -26.40
CA ASN A 911 25.57 -39.23 -26.61
C ASN A 911 25.16 -37.75 -26.42
N SER A 912 24.75 -37.11 -27.51
CA SER A 912 24.44 -35.67 -27.57
C SER A 912 23.28 -35.30 -26.62
N HIS A 913 22.25 -36.13 -26.56
CA HIS A 913 21.05 -35.86 -25.75
C HIS A 913 21.34 -35.94 -24.24
N THR A 914 22.06 -36.97 -23.80
CA THR A 914 22.43 -37.14 -22.39
C THR A 914 23.47 -36.11 -21.95
N THR A 915 24.33 -35.66 -22.85
CA THR A 915 25.30 -34.58 -22.58
C THR A 915 24.60 -33.25 -22.34
N SER A 916 23.58 -32.91 -23.16
CA SER A 916 22.80 -31.70 -22.98
C SER A 916 22.04 -31.70 -21.65
N ALA A 917 21.32 -32.79 -21.34
CA ALA A 917 20.58 -32.93 -20.09
C ALA A 917 21.48 -32.89 -18.84
N ALA A 918 22.63 -33.56 -18.89
CA ALA A 918 23.63 -33.53 -17.81
C ALA A 918 24.26 -32.12 -17.66
N GLY A 919 24.40 -31.38 -18.76
CA GLY A 919 24.88 -30.00 -18.75
C GLY A 919 23.92 -29.07 -18.02
N LEU A 920 22.64 -29.12 -18.38
CA LEU A 920 21.59 -28.32 -17.75
C LEU A 920 21.43 -28.64 -16.25
N ALA A 921 21.53 -29.91 -15.86
CA ALA A 921 21.51 -30.30 -14.45
C ALA A 921 22.72 -29.79 -13.66
N HIS A 922 23.89 -29.70 -14.29
CA HIS A 922 25.07 -29.13 -13.67
C HIS A 922 24.96 -27.60 -13.50
N GLU A 923 24.46 -26.90 -14.51
CA GLU A 923 24.20 -25.46 -14.45
C GLU A 923 23.22 -25.09 -13.32
N GLN A 924 22.13 -25.86 -13.16
CA GLN A 924 21.18 -25.65 -12.05
C GLN A 924 21.82 -25.87 -10.67
N ALA A 925 22.71 -26.85 -10.54
CA ALA A 925 23.44 -27.07 -9.31
C ALA A 925 24.37 -25.88 -9.01
N LEU A 926 24.94 -25.24 -10.04
CA LEU A 926 25.75 -24.03 -9.89
C LEU A 926 24.90 -22.81 -9.52
N GLU A 927 23.73 -22.62 -10.14
CA GLU A 927 22.82 -21.50 -9.82
C GLU A 927 22.28 -21.55 -8.39
N THR A 928 22.19 -22.74 -7.78
CA THR A 928 21.85 -22.91 -6.36
C THR A 928 23.05 -22.78 -5.42
N TYR A 929 24.24 -23.22 -5.84
CA TYR A 929 25.44 -23.13 -5.00
C TYR A 929 26.02 -21.71 -4.92
N LEU A 930 26.04 -20.97 -6.03
CA LEU A 930 26.69 -19.66 -6.11
C LEU A 930 26.11 -18.64 -5.11
N PRO A 931 24.79 -18.42 -4.99
CA PRO A 931 24.23 -17.46 -4.04
C PRO A 931 24.60 -17.75 -2.59
N VAL A 932 24.65 -19.03 -2.19
CA VAL A 932 25.05 -19.47 -0.85
C VAL A 932 26.50 -19.08 -0.59
N LEU A 933 27.40 -19.42 -1.52
CA LEU A 933 28.83 -19.10 -1.44
C LEU A 933 29.07 -17.59 -1.37
N MET A 934 28.37 -16.81 -2.19
CA MET A 934 28.54 -15.35 -2.21
C MET A 934 28.07 -14.70 -0.91
N ASN A 935 26.98 -15.16 -0.30
CA ASN A 935 26.54 -14.64 0.99
C ASN A 935 27.46 -15.09 2.14
N GLN A 936 28.01 -16.31 2.08
CA GLN A 936 29.03 -16.76 3.01
C GLN A 936 30.29 -15.86 2.95
N ALA A 937 30.74 -15.53 1.74
CA ALA A 937 31.85 -14.61 1.51
C ALA A 937 31.52 -13.18 1.96
N LYS A 938 30.28 -12.72 1.74
CA LYS A 938 29.81 -11.37 2.11
C LYS A 938 30.00 -11.10 3.61
N ILE A 939 29.79 -12.10 4.47
CA ILE A 939 30.00 -11.95 5.93
C ILE A 939 31.45 -11.55 6.26
N TYR A 940 32.45 -12.12 5.59
CA TYR A 940 33.85 -11.72 5.79
C TYR A 940 34.20 -10.42 5.07
N TRP A 941 33.56 -10.16 3.93
CA TRP A 941 33.70 -8.91 3.19
C TRP A 941 33.26 -7.71 4.01
N ASP A 942 32.09 -7.79 4.65
CA ASP A 942 31.52 -6.73 5.49
C ASP A 942 32.36 -6.48 6.76
N ARG A 943 33.19 -7.46 7.17
CA ARG A 943 34.19 -7.35 8.25
C ARG A 943 35.56 -6.86 7.78
N GLU A 944 35.68 -6.46 6.51
CA GLU A 944 36.93 -6.04 5.85
C GLU A 944 38.05 -7.11 5.90
N ASN A 945 37.70 -8.40 6.06
CA ASN A 945 38.66 -9.50 6.13
C ASN A 945 38.84 -10.17 4.77
N TYR A 946 39.41 -9.44 3.82
CA TYR A 946 39.57 -9.88 2.42
C TYR A 946 40.46 -11.12 2.26
N VAL A 947 41.35 -11.41 3.22
CA VAL A 947 42.22 -12.59 3.18
C VAL A 947 41.42 -13.87 3.40
N GLN A 948 40.44 -13.85 4.31
CA GLN A 948 39.56 -15.01 4.50
C GLN A 948 38.60 -15.19 3.32
N VAL A 949 38.11 -14.10 2.72
CA VAL A 949 37.30 -14.15 1.50
C VAL A 949 38.08 -14.83 0.36
N GLU A 950 39.35 -14.45 0.15
CA GLU A 950 40.21 -15.09 -0.86
C GLU A 950 40.42 -16.58 -0.58
N LYS A 951 40.64 -16.95 0.69
CA LYS A 951 40.80 -18.34 1.09
C LYS A 951 39.56 -19.17 0.77
N LEU A 952 38.37 -18.62 1.03
CA LEU A 952 37.08 -19.26 0.75
C LEU A 952 36.89 -19.44 -0.76
N PHE A 953 37.16 -18.42 -1.58
CA PHE A 953 37.10 -18.57 -3.03
C PHE A 953 38.13 -19.56 -3.58
N ARG A 954 39.34 -19.60 -3.02
CA ARG A 954 40.36 -20.59 -3.42
C ARG A 954 39.89 -22.03 -3.17
N GLN A 955 39.13 -22.26 -2.09
CA GLN A 955 38.54 -23.58 -1.81
C GLN A 955 37.41 -23.94 -2.77
N SER A 956 36.65 -22.95 -3.24
CA SER A 956 35.54 -23.17 -4.18
C SER A 956 35.94 -23.15 -5.66
N ALA A 957 37.19 -22.80 -5.98
CA ALA A 957 37.67 -22.60 -7.35
C ALA A 957 37.49 -23.84 -8.25
N GLU A 958 37.65 -25.05 -7.71
CA GLU A 958 37.43 -26.29 -8.46
C GLU A 958 35.97 -26.47 -8.91
N LEU A 959 35.02 -25.90 -8.16
CA LEU A 959 33.59 -26.06 -8.40
C LEU A 959 33.04 -25.00 -9.33
N CYS A 960 33.44 -23.74 -9.12
CA CYS A 960 32.81 -22.58 -9.75
C CYS A 960 33.81 -21.57 -10.32
N GLY A 961 35.07 -21.96 -10.54
CA GLY A 961 36.11 -21.06 -11.07
C GLY A 961 35.81 -20.48 -12.46
N ASP A 962 34.94 -21.13 -13.22
CA ASP A 962 34.52 -20.69 -14.55
C ASP A 962 33.31 -19.75 -14.54
N ALA A 963 32.62 -19.59 -13.41
CA ALA A 963 31.45 -18.71 -13.31
C ALA A 963 31.87 -17.24 -13.22
N ASP A 964 31.23 -16.37 -14.03
CA ASP A 964 31.57 -14.95 -14.10
C ASP A 964 31.37 -14.23 -12.77
N VAL A 965 30.29 -14.54 -12.03
CA VAL A 965 30.02 -13.98 -10.69
C VAL A 965 31.15 -14.31 -9.72
N TRP A 966 31.69 -15.53 -9.79
CA TRP A 966 32.81 -15.94 -8.94
C TRP A 966 34.10 -15.21 -9.35
N ARG A 967 34.43 -15.17 -10.65
CA ARG A 967 35.62 -14.47 -11.17
C ARG A 967 35.59 -12.99 -10.79
N LEU A 968 34.42 -12.37 -10.90
CA LEU A 968 34.22 -10.98 -10.56
C LEU A 968 34.45 -10.71 -9.06
N ASN A 969 33.87 -11.52 -8.17
CA ASN A 969 34.03 -11.33 -6.73
C ASN A 969 35.45 -11.67 -6.24
N VAL A 970 36.14 -12.59 -6.90
CA VAL A 970 37.58 -12.81 -6.70
C VAL A 970 38.38 -11.58 -7.11
N ALA A 971 38.08 -11.00 -8.28
CA ALA A 971 38.74 -9.78 -8.75
C ALA A 971 38.53 -8.60 -7.77
N HIS A 972 37.31 -8.42 -7.26
CA HIS A 972 37.01 -7.43 -6.22
C HIS A 972 37.81 -7.67 -4.94
N THR A 973 37.92 -8.92 -4.50
CA THR A 973 38.67 -9.29 -3.30
C THR A 973 40.17 -9.02 -3.45
N LEU A 974 40.75 -9.37 -4.60
CA LEU A 974 42.17 -9.11 -4.88
C LEU A 974 42.45 -7.61 -5.04
N PHE A 975 41.51 -6.86 -5.62
CA PHE A 975 41.59 -5.41 -5.76
C PHE A 975 41.64 -4.71 -4.39
N MET A 976 40.78 -5.12 -3.45
CA MET A 976 40.72 -4.53 -2.11
C MET A 976 41.95 -4.84 -1.22
N GLN A 977 42.76 -5.85 -1.56
CA GLN A 977 44.00 -6.14 -0.82
C GLN A 977 45.16 -5.18 -1.17
N GLU A 978 44.98 -4.24 -2.10
CA GLU A 978 45.92 -3.17 -2.54
C GLU A 978 47.30 -3.61 -3.07
N ASN A 979 47.72 -4.87 -2.89
CA ASN A 979 49.03 -5.37 -3.31
C ASN A 979 48.96 -6.35 -4.50
N LYS A 980 47.74 -6.73 -4.94
CA LYS A 980 47.50 -7.77 -5.96
C LYS A 980 46.78 -7.26 -7.22
N PHE A 981 47.02 -6.01 -7.63
CA PHE A 981 46.36 -5.44 -8.82
C PHE A 981 46.60 -6.23 -10.11
N ARG A 982 47.81 -6.77 -10.31
CA ARG A 982 48.13 -7.59 -11.50
C ARG A 982 47.31 -8.89 -11.56
N GLU A 983 47.07 -9.51 -10.42
CA GLU A 983 46.22 -10.69 -10.33
C GLU A 983 44.76 -10.30 -10.57
N ALA A 984 44.29 -9.19 -9.99
CA ALA A 984 42.94 -8.66 -10.24
C ALA A 984 42.70 -8.36 -11.73
N THR A 985 43.68 -7.79 -12.45
CA THR A 985 43.61 -7.57 -13.92
C THR A 985 43.29 -8.87 -14.66
N SER A 986 43.95 -9.98 -14.29
CA SER A 986 43.77 -11.27 -14.98
C SER A 986 42.35 -11.83 -14.90
N PHE A 987 41.55 -11.40 -13.90
CA PHE A 987 40.15 -11.78 -13.76
C PHE A 987 39.18 -10.76 -14.37
N TYR A 988 39.47 -9.46 -14.25
CA TYR A 988 38.61 -8.41 -14.84
C TYR A 988 38.71 -8.36 -16.38
N GLU A 989 39.92 -8.49 -16.93
CA GLU A 989 40.18 -8.29 -18.36
C GLU A 989 39.42 -9.27 -19.27
N PRO A 990 39.36 -10.60 -18.98
CA PRO A 990 38.55 -11.52 -19.79
C PRO A 990 37.05 -11.17 -19.79
N LEU A 991 36.51 -10.74 -18.65
CA LEU A 991 35.09 -10.37 -18.51
C LEU A 991 34.74 -9.13 -19.35
N VAL A 992 35.65 -8.15 -19.39
CA VAL A 992 35.47 -6.94 -20.20
C VAL A 992 35.69 -7.24 -21.68
N LYS A 993 36.68 -8.08 -22.04
CA LYS A 993 36.95 -8.45 -23.43
C LYS A 993 35.83 -9.26 -24.08
N GLN A 994 35.13 -10.11 -23.32
CA GLN A 994 33.97 -10.84 -23.80
C GLN A 994 32.84 -9.92 -24.27
N ASN A 995 32.66 -8.78 -23.59
CA ASN A 995 31.61 -7.80 -23.86
C ASN A 995 32.16 -6.48 -24.41
N TYR A 996 33.30 -6.51 -25.11
CA TYR A 996 34.01 -5.29 -25.52
C TYR A 996 33.23 -4.46 -26.56
N ASP A 997 32.44 -5.13 -27.40
CA ASP A 997 31.58 -4.47 -28.38
C ASP A 997 30.43 -3.72 -27.69
N ASN A 998 29.83 -4.31 -26.67
CA ASN A 998 28.77 -3.71 -25.84
C ASN A 998 29.28 -3.38 -24.43
N ILE A 999 30.33 -2.56 -24.35
CA ILE A 999 31.03 -2.27 -23.09
C ILE A 999 30.13 -1.72 -21.97
N LEU A 1000 29.02 -1.07 -22.33
CA LEU A 1000 28.04 -0.50 -21.38
C LEU A 1000 27.20 -1.56 -20.66
N ASP A 1001 27.19 -2.81 -21.14
CA ASP A 1001 26.51 -3.91 -20.47
C ASP A 1001 27.33 -4.43 -19.27
N VAL A 1002 28.63 -4.08 -19.22
CA VAL A 1002 29.50 -4.34 -18.07
C VAL A 1002 29.23 -3.28 -16.99
N SER A 1003 29.22 -3.71 -15.72
CA SER A 1003 29.07 -2.79 -14.59
C SER A 1003 30.19 -1.73 -14.55
N ALA A 1004 29.80 -0.47 -14.35
CA ALA A 1004 30.71 0.67 -14.32
C ALA A 1004 31.84 0.53 -13.28
N VAL A 1005 31.57 -0.12 -12.14
CA VAL A 1005 32.57 -0.36 -11.09
C VAL A 1005 33.67 -1.31 -11.56
N VAL A 1006 33.32 -2.29 -12.40
CA VAL A 1006 34.25 -3.28 -12.95
C VAL A 1006 35.22 -2.59 -13.91
N LEU A 1007 34.69 -1.77 -14.81
CA LEU A 1007 35.49 -0.95 -15.73
C LEU A 1007 36.38 0.03 -14.97
N ALA A 1008 35.86 0.64 -13.91
CA ALA A 1008 36.62 1.57 -13.08
C ALA A 1008 37.79 0.88 -12.36
N ASN A 1009 37.55 -0.29 -11.75
CA ASN A 1009 38.59 -1.06 -11.08
C ASN A 1009 39.64 -1.59 -12.06
N LEU A 1010 39.23 -2.03 -13.26
CA LEU A 1010 40.17 -2.45 -14.31
C LEU A 1010 41.06 -1.29 -14.76
N CYS A 1011 40.48 -0.10 -15.00
CA CYS A 1011 41.24 1.12 -15.27
C CYS A 1011 42.27 1.41 -14.17
N VAL A 1012 41.87 1.31 -12.89
CA VAL A 1012 42.79 1.50 -11.76
C VAL A 1012 43.91 0.46 -11.79
N CYS A 1013 43.60 -0.81 -12.04
CA CYS A 1013 44.62 -1.86 -12.14
C CYS A 1013 45.64 -1.56 -13.25
N TYR A 1014 45.18 -1.11 -14.43
CA TYR A 1014 46.07 -0.72 -15.53
C TYR A 1014 46.96 0.46 -15.15
N LEU A 1015 46.41 1.50 -14.52
CA LEU A 1015 47.18 2.69 -14.11
C LEU A 1015 48.23 2.37 -13.04
N VAL A 1016 47.88 1.57 -12.02
CA VAL A 1016 48.80 1.20 -10.93
C VAL A 1016 49.88 0.22 -11.40
N THR A 1017 49.59 -0.60 -12.41
CA THR A 1017 50.56 -1.53 -13.01
C THR A 1017 51.39 -0.92 -14.15
N SER A 1018 51.28 0.39 -14.38
CA SER A 1018 51.97 1.15 -15.43
C SER A 1018 51.59 0.77 -16.87
N GLN A 1019 50.39 0.23 -17.07
CA GLN A 1019 49.79 -0.09 -18.37
C GLN A 1019 48.86 1.05 -18.82
N ASN A 1020 49.40 2.27 -18.92
CA ASN A 1020 48.58 3.48 -19.13
C ASN A 1020 47.89 3.52 -20.51
N GLU A 1021 48.48 2.91 -21.54
CA GLU A 1021 47.91 2.87 -22.90
C GLU A 1021 46.58 2.11 -22.92
N GLU A 1022 46.51 0.95 -22.25
CA GLU A 1022 45.30 0.13 -22.12
C GLU A 1022 44.18 0.86 -21.36
N ALA A 1023 44.53 1.58 -20.29
CA ALA A 1023 43.58 2.40 -19.55
C ALA A 1023 43.01 3.54 -20.41
N GLU A 1024 43.84 4.17 -21.24
CA GLU A 1024 43.41 5.25 -22.12
C GLU A 1024 42.54 4.74 -23.28
N GLU A 1025 42.87 3.58 -23.85
CA GLU A 1025 42.05 2.93 -24.87
C GLU A 1025 40.66 2.58 -24.33
N LEU A 1026 40.59 1.97 -23.14
CA LEU A 1026 39.33 1.63 -22.49
C LEU A 1026 38.45 2.86 -22.24
N LEU A 1027 39.05 3.97 -21.79
CA LEU A 1027 38.35 5.24 -21.59
C LEU A 1027 37.81 5.83 -22.90
N ARG A 1028 38.62 5.84 -23.98
CA ARG A 1028 38.19 6.34 -25.29
C ARG A 1028 37.06 5.52 -25.89
N LYS A 1029 37.12 4.19 -25.73
CA LYS A 1029 36.04 3.29 -26.16
C LYS A 1029 34.75 3.56 -25.40
N LEU A 1030 34.83 3.72 -24.08
CA LEU A 1030 33.68 4.05 -23.23
C LEU A 1030 33.03 5.39 -23.59
N GLU A 1031 33.84 6.42 -23.79
CA GLU A 1031 33.38 7.77 -24.19
C GLU A 1031 32.63 7.73 -25.52
N LYS A 1032 33.19 7.04 -26.52
CA LYS A 1032 32.56 6.88 -27.84
C LYS A 1032 31.21 6.14 -27.77
N GLU A 1033 31.12 5.08 -26.98
CA GLU A 1033 29.90 4.28 -26.83
C GLU A 1033 28.80 5.04 -26.07
N GLU A 1034 29.15 5.76 -24.99
CA GLU A 1034 28.17 6.61 -24.28
C GLU A 1034 27.67 7.74 -25.18
N GLU A 1035 28.54 8.40 -25.95
CA GLU A 1035 28.16 9.45 -26.90
C GLU A 1035 27.21 8.91 -27.97
N GLN A 1036 27.53 7.75 -28.56
CA GLN A 1036 26.69 7.13 -29.58
C GLN A 1036 25.31 6.76 -29.03
N LYS A 1037 25.23 6.08 -27.88
CA LYS A 1037 23.93 5.73 -27.28
C LYS A 1037 23.15 6.94 -26.77
N SER A 1038 23.84 8.00 -26.34
CA SER A 1038 23.18 9.26 -25.95
C SER A 1038 22.57 10.00 -27.15
N LEU A 1039 23.14 9.83 -28.36
CA LEU A 1039 22.56 10.36 -29.60
C LEU A 1039 21.35 9.55 -30.05
N GLU A 1040 21.42 8.22 -29.91
CA GLU A 1040 20.33 7.30 -30.25
C GLU A 1040 19.12 7.44 -29.29
N ASN A 1041 19.38 7.58 -27.98
CA ASN A 1041 18.34 7.66 -26.95
C ASN A 1041 18.59 8.82 -25.94
N PRO A 1042 18.14 10.05 -26.26
CA PRO A 1042 18.39 11.23 -25.42
C PRO A 1042 17.78 11.20 -24.01
N GLN A 1043 16.84 10.27 -23.75
CA GLN A 1043 16.21 10.12 -22.43
C GLN A 1043 16.94 9.14 -21.50
N SER A 1044 17.81 8.26 -22.04
CA SER A 1044 18.57 7.32 -21.23
C SER A 1044 19.78 8.00 -20.59
N LYS A 1045 19.99 7.79 -19.30
CA LYS A 1045 21.13 8.34 -18.56
C LYS A 1045 22.21 7.27 -18.40
N PHE A 1046 23.39 7.51 -18.96
CA PHE A 1046 24.56 6.64 -18.78
C PHE A 1046 25.53 7.26 -17.77
N PHE A 1047 26.04 6.42 -16.85
CA PHE A 1047 26.88 6.85 -15.72
C PHE A 1047 28.26 6.18 -15.71
N HIS A 1048 28.59 5.34 -16.70
CA HIS A 1048 29.82 4.56 -16.68
C HIS A 1048 31.06 5.46 -16.70
N LEU A 1049 31.15 6.40 -17.64
CA LEU A 1049 32.29 7.33 -17.74
C LEU A 1049 32.39 8.26 -16.53
N SER A 1050 31.25 8.59 -15.92
CA SER A 1050 31.19 9.35 -14.67
C SER A 1050 31.85 8.57 -13.53
N ILE A 1051 31.40 7.34 -13.28
CA ILE A 1051 31.91 6.48 -12.21
C ILE A 1051 33.40 6.19 -12.41
N VAL A 1052 33.83 5.88 -13.64
CA VAL A 1052 35.24 5.60 -13.93
C VAL A 1052 36.11 6.83 -13.67
N ASN A 1053 35.73 8.02 -14.14
CA ASN A 1053 36.49 9.24 -13.87
C ASN A 1053 36.53 9.60 -12.38
N LEU A 1054 35.45 9.33 -11.63
CA LEU A 1054 35.39 9.58 -10.19
C LEU A 1054 36.35 8.67 -9.41
N VAL A 1055 36.39 7.37 -9.76
CA VAL A 1055 37.30 6.39 -9.15
C VAL A 1055 38.76 6.72 -9.48
N ILE A 1056 39.07 6.99 -10.76
CA ILE A 1056 40.42 7.40 -11.19
C ILE A 1056 40.83 8.69 -10.47
N GLY A 1057 39.95 9.69 -10.42
CA GLY A 1057 40.22 10.95 -9.74
C GLY A 1057 40.54 10.76 -8.25
N THR A 1058 39.80 9.89 -7.58
CA THR A 1058 40.02 9.53 -6.17
C THR A 1058 41.37 8.85 -5.95
N LEU A 1059 41.77 7.94 -6.84
CA LEU A 1059 43.07 7.26 -6.79
C LEU A 1059 44.24 8.26 -6.91
N TYR A 1060 44.19 9.17 -7.89
CA TYR A 1060 45.29 10.13 -8.07
C TYR A 1060 45.37 11.12 -6.90
N CYS A 1061 44.22 11.51 -6.32
CA CYS A 1061 44.20 12.32 -5.11
C CYS A 1061 44.83 11.57 -3.92
N SER A 1062 44.56 10.27 -3.74
CA SER A 1062 45.16 9.48 -2.64
C SER A 1062 46.67 9.26 -2.81
N LYS A 1063 47.17 9.24 -4.05
CA LYS A 1063 48.61 9.18 -4.37
C LYS A 1063 49.30 10.56 -4.37
N GLY A 1064 48.57 11.64 -4.09
CA GLY A 1064 49.10 13.00 -3.97
C GLY A 1064 49.18 13.80 -5.28
N ASN A 1065 48.74 13.26 -6.41
CA ASN A 1065 48.64 13.99 -7.67
C ASN A 1065 47.27 14.66 -7.81
N TYR A 1066 47.12 15.77 -7.09
CA TYR A 1066 45.85 16.47 -7.00
C TYR A 1066 45.43 17.20 -8.27
N GLU A 1067 46.37 17.74 -9.07
CA GLU A 1067 46.02 18.47 -10.30
C GLU A 1067 45.25 17.58 -11.28
N PHE A 1068 45.78 16.38 -11.56
CA PHE A 1068 45.12 15.43 -12.44
C PHE A 1068 43.87 14.81 -11.78
N GLY A 1069 43.97 14.44 -10.50
CA GLY A 1069 42.88 13.79 -9.77
C GLY A 1069 41.62 14.66 -9.69
N ILE A 1070 41.76 15.93 -9.32
CA ILE A 1070 40.62 16.85 -9.21
C ILE A 1070 40.02 17.17 -10.58
N SER A 1071 40.83 17.34 -11.62
CA SER A 1071 40.31 17.53 -12.99
C SER A 1071 39.41 16.37 -13.42
N ARG A 1072 39.77 15.12 -13.09
CA ARG A 1072 38.95 13.94 -13.37
C ARG A 1072 37.67 13.89 -12.53
N VAL A 1073 37.74 14.26 -11.24
CA VAL A 1073 36.55 14.39 -10.38
C VAL A 1073 35.58 15.43 -10.92
N ILE A 1074 36.05 16.59 -11.37
CA ILE A 1074 35.18 17.63 -11.96
C ILE A 1074 34.48 17.10 -13.21
N LYS A 1075 35.24 16.53 -14.15
CA LYS A 1075 34.69 15.94 -15.39
C LYS A 1075 33.67 14.84 -15.13
N SER A 1076 33.85 14.06 -14.06
CA SER A 1076 32.91 12.97 -13.72
C SER A 1076 31.49 13.47 -13.49
N LEU A 1077 31.33 14.72 -13.04
CA LEU A 1077 30.04 15.29 -12.64
C LEU A 1077 29.36 16.06 -13.79
N GLU A 1078 29.95 16.12 -14.97
CA GLU A 1078 29.38 16.82 -16.13
C GLU A 1078 28.45 15.90 -16.95
N PRO A 1079 27.18 16.30 -17.20
CA PRO A 1079 26.53 17.55 -16.78
C PRO A 1079 25.94 17.52 -15.35
N TYR A 1080 26.14 18.61 -14.60
CA TYR A 1080 25.86 18.69 -13.16
C TYR A 1080 24.39 18.48 -12.76
N HIS A 1081 23.43 18.83 -13.61
CA HIS A 1081 22.00 18.65 -13.30
C HIS A 1081 21.55 17.19 -13.34
N GLN A 1082 22.34 16.29 -13.93
CA GLN A 1082 22.00 14.87 -14.05
C GLN A 1082 22.86 13.98 -13.15
N LYS A 1083 24.16 14.29 -13.03
CA LYS A 1083 25.14 13.41 -12.40
C LYS A 1083 25.52 13.80 -10.96
N LEU A 1084 25.10 14.99 -10.50
CA LEU A 1084 25.30 15.41 -9.11
C LEU A 1084 24.28 14.72 -8.18
N GLY A 1085 24.78 13.85 -7.30
CA GLY A 1085 23.99 13.11 -6.32
C GLY A 1085 24.74 12.98 -4.99
N THR A 1086 24.14 12.31 -4.02
CA THR A 1086 24.71 12.15 -2.66
C THR A 1086 26.07 11.45 -2.69
N ASP A 1087 26.15 10.32 -3.40
CA ASP A 1087 27.37 9.49 -3.44
C ASP A 1087 28.46 10.14 -4.28
N THR A 1088 28.12 10.69 -5.45
CA THR A 1088 29.10 11.38 -6.30
C THR A 1088 29.69 12.61 -5.61
N TRP A 1089 28.87 13.35 -4.85
CA TRP A 1089 29.35 14.44 -4.00
C TRP A 1089 30.20 13.96 -2.82
N PHE A 1090 29.85 12.84 -2.19
CA PHE A 1090 30.64 12.29 -1.08
C PHE A 1090 32.10 12.05 -1.48
N TYR A 1091 32.34 11.40 -2.62
CA TYR A 1091 33.69 11.15 -3.13
C TYR A 1091 34.38 12.45 -3.59
N ALA A 1092 33.68 13.34 -4.29
CA ALA A 1092 34.23 14.62 -4.73
C ALA A 1092 34.68 15.50 -3.55
N LYS A 1093 33.85 15.58 -2.50
CA LYS A 1093 34.15 16.29 -1.26
C LYS A 1093 35.42 15.77 -0.60
N ARG A 1094 35.58 14.45 -0.48
CA ARG A 1094 36.77 13.86 0.16
C ARG A 1094 38.06 14.21 -0.58
N CYS A 1095 38.03 14.18 -1.92
CA CYS A 1095 39.18 14.57 -2.73
C CYS A 1095 39.55 16.05 -2.52
N LEU A 1096 38.55 16.94 -2.51
CA LEU A 1096 38.76 18.37 -2.26
C LEU A 1096 39.25 18.65 -0.84
N MET A 1097 38.71 17.97 0.18
CA MET A 1097 39.17 18.13 1.56
C MET A 1097 40.61 17.65 1.75
N SER A 1098 40.99 16.53 1.12
CA SER A 1098 42.38 16.02 1.12
C SER A 1098 43.34 17.00 0.45
N LEU A 1099 42.93 17.64 -0.65
CA LEU A 1099 43.70 18.71 -1.28
C LEU A 1099 43.89 19.90 -0.34
N LEU A 1100 42.79 20.43 0.23
CA LEU A 1100 42.83 21.59 1.12
C LEU A 1100 43.71 21.34 2.35
N GLU A 1101 43.66 20.13 2.92
CA GLU A 1101 44.52 19.73 4.03
C GLU A 1101 46.01 19.80 3.65
N ASN A 1102 46.38 19.28 2.47
CA ASN A 1102 47.78 19.27 2.03
C ASN A 1102 48.28 20.64 1.56
N MET A 1103 47.40 21.49 1.03
CA MET A 1103 47.70 22.89 0.77
C MET A 1103 47.93 23.66 2.07
N ALA A 1104 47.07 23.46 3.08
CA ALA A 1104 47.23 24.09 4.40
C ALA A 1104 48.52 23.65 5.11
N LYS A 1105 48.93 22.39 4.95
CA LYS A 1105 50.23 21.87 5.43
C LYS A 1105 51.43 22.32 4.60
N GLN A 1106 51.22 23.08 3.51
CA GLN A 1106 52.25 23.49 2.54
C GLN A 1106 53.01 22.29 1.91
N VAL A 1107 52.37 21.12 1.83
CA VAL A 1107 52.91 19.92 1.20
C VAL A 1107 52.71 19.97 -0.31
N VAL A 1108 51.66 20.66 -0.77
CA VAL A 1108 51.26 20.76 -2.19
C VAL A 1108 50.99 22.22 -2.54
N VAL A 1109 51.51 22.65 -3.69
CA VAL A 1109 51.19 23.94 -4.32
C VAL A 1109 50.49 23.63 -5.64
N ILE A 1110 49.34 24.25 -5.88
CA ILE A 1110 48.54 24.07 -7.10
C ILE A 1110 48.58 25.33 -7.98
N LYS A 1111 48.43 25.15 -9.29
CA LYS A 1111 48.35 26.25 -10.25
C LYS A 1111 47.04 27.05 -10.11
N ASP A 1112 47.11 28.35 -10.40
CA ASP A 1112 45.94 29.25 -10.38
C ASP A 1112 44.82 28.79 -11.31
N SER A 1113 45.14 28.18 -12.46
CA SER A 1113 44.12 27.64 -13.38
C SER A 1113 43.27 26.54 -12.73
N ILE A 1114 43.87 25.67 -11.90
CA ILE A 1114 43.16 24.60 -11.21
C ILE A 1114 42.30 25.17 -10.08
N VAL A 1115 42.76 26.24 -9.44
CA VAL A 1115 41.96 26.97 -8.45
C VAL A 1115 40.70 27.55 -9.08
N GLU A 1116 40.82 28.18 -10.25
CA GLU A 1116 39.68 28.71 -11.01
C GLU A 1116 38.68 27.60 -11.38
N ASP A 1117 39.17 26.47 -11.89
CA ASP A 1117 38.34 25.30 -12.22
C ASP A 1117 37.58 24.78 -10.98
N ILE A 1118 38.23 24.69 -9.82
CA ILE A 1118 37.60 24.27 -8.55
C ILE A 1118 36.54 25.27 -8.12
N LEU A 1119 36.79 26.58 -8.24
CA LEU A 1119 35.82 27.61 -7.88
C LEU A 1119 34.58 27.55 -8.78
N GLN A 1120 34.75 27.37 -10.09
CA GLN A 1120 33.67 27.20 -11.05
C GLN A 1120 32.86 25.92 -10.80
N PHE A 1121 33.55 24.83 -10.48
CA PHE A 1121 32.93 23.57 -10.08
C PHE A 1121 32.07 23.73 -8.82
N LEU A 1122 32.60 24.39 -7.78
CA LEU A 1122 31.87 24.64 -6.53
C LEU A 1122 30.68 25.57 -6.73
N ASP A 1123 30.76 26.55 -7.63
CA ASP A 1123 29.62 27.39 -8.00
C ASP A 1123 28.52 26.61 -8.73
N SER A 1124 28.90 25.72 -9.63
CA SER A 1124 27.97 24.82 -10.32
C SER A 1124 27.30 23.86 -9.33
N CYS A 1125 28.06 23.25 -8.42
CA CYS A 1125 27.52 22.41 -7.34
C CYS A 1125 26.64 23.21 -6.37
N GLN A 1126 26.95 24.47 -6.09
CA GLN A 1126 26.09 25.35 -5.32
C GLN A 1126 24.74 25.62 -6.02
N PHE A 1127 24.75 25.77 -7.35
CA PHE A 1127 23.54 26.04 -8.13
C PHE A 1127 22.64 24.81 -8.24
N TYR A 1128 23.20 23.66 -8.66
CA TYR A 1128 22.45 22.43 -8.90
C TYR A 1128 22.22 21.59 -7.62
N GLY A 1129 23.03 21.77 -6.58
CA GLY A 1129 23.02 20.96 -5.35
C GLY A 1129 22.03 21.41 -4.26
N ARG A 1130 21.04 22.25 -4.57
CA ARG A 1130 20.09 22.79 -3.56
C ARG A 1130 19.16 21.72 -3.00
N GLU A 1131 18.79 20.75 -3.83
CA GLU A 1131 17.86 19.67 -3.47
C GLU A 1131 18.57 18.35 -3.12
N VAL A 1132 19.89 18.27 -3.35
CA VAL A 1132 20.73 17.09 -3.12
C VAL A 1132 21.25 17.08 -1.67
N GLN A 1133 20.93 16.02 -0.92
CA GLN A 1133 21.38 15.86 0.47
C GLN A 1133 22.77 15.22 0.54
N THR A 1134 23.53 15.50 1.62
CA THR A 1134 24.92 15.02 1.79
C THR A 1134 25.06 13.86 2.76
N ILE A 1135 23.98 13.49 3.46
CA ILE A 1135 23.91 12.34 4.37
C ILE A 1135 22.69 11.52 3.96
N LEU A 1136 22.90 10.24 3.66
CA LEU A 1136 21.83 9.24 3.57
C LEU A 1136 21.43 8.88 5.00
N GLU A 1137 20.25 9.33 5.45
CA GLU A 1137 19.69 8.86 6.72
C GLU A 1137 19.49 7.34 6.62
N ASN A 1138 20.08 6.59 7.58
CA ASN A 1138 19.74 5.19 7.78
C ASN A 1138 18.23 5.10 8.01
N PRO A 1139 17.48 4.21 7.33
CA PRO A 1139 16.01 4.12 7.47
C PRO A 1139 15.54 3.89 8.91
N THR A 1140 16.43 3.42 9.78
CA THR A 1140 16.19 3.04 11.18
C THR A 1140 16.54 4.11 12.22
N ALA A 1141 17.19 5.23 11.84
CA ALA A 1141 17.60 6.27 12.79
C ALA A 1141 16.70 7.51 12.75
N VAL A 1142 15.40 7.34 12.98
CA VAL A 1142 14.45 8.45 13.16
C VAL A 1142 14.55 8.97 14.58
N ASN A 1143 15.57 9.78 14.91
CA ASN A 1143 15.60 10.65 16.10
C ASN A 1143 16.85 11.54 16.11
N SER A 1144 16.91 12.55 15.25
CA SER A 1144 17.59 13.81 15.60
C SER A 1144 17.16 14.96 14.67
N HIS A 1145 16.30 15.83 15.20
CA HIS A 1145 16.06 17.14 14.60
C HIS A 1145 17.31 18.01 14.76
N VAL A 1146 18.21 18.02 13.77
CA VAL A 1146 19.26 19.05 13.67
C VAL A 1146 19.28 19.59 12.23
N SER A 1147 18.92 20.86 12.07
CA SER A 1147 19.00 21.72 10.87
C SER A 1147 19.16 21.07 9.47
N SER A 1148 18.05 20.86 8.76
CA SER A 1148 18.01 20.37 7.36
C SER A 1148 18.80 21.21 6.34
N VAL A 1149 19.16 22.46 6.63
CA VAL A 1149 19.91 23.34 5.70
C VAL A 1149 21.42 23.00 5.68
N ARG A 1150 21.96 22.42 6.76
CA ARG A 1150 23.40 22.13 6.89
C ARG A 1150 23.85 20.87 6.14
N PHE A 1151 22.93 20.04 5.64
CA PHE A 1151 23.22 18.75 5.02
C PHE A 1151 22.85 18.72 3.54
N THR A 1152 23.14 19.81 2.83
CA THR A 1152 22.94 19.92 1.38
C THR A 1152 24.26 20.15 0.68
N VAL A 1153 24.36 19.69 -0.57
CA VAL A 1153 25.56 19.89 -1.40
C VAL A 1153 25.86 21.38 -1.53
N THR A 1154 24.82 22.22 -1.67
CA THR A 1154 24.97 23.68 -1.67
C THR A 1154 25.65 24.23 -0.41
N TYR A 1155 25.31 23.73 0.77
CA TYR A 1155 25.90 24.21 2.02
C TYR A 1155 27.36 23.78 2.16
N GLU A 1156 27.66 22.51 1.89
CA GLU A 1156 29.02 21.99 1.95
C GLU A 1156 29.92 22.62 0.88
N ALA A 1157 29.43 22.82 -0.35
CA ALA A 1157 30.18 23.48 -1.42
C ALA A 1157 30.59 24.90 -1.04
N ARG A 1158 29.71 25.66 -0.35
CA ARG A 1158 30.04 27.01 0.15
C ARG A 1158 31.11 26.98 1.23
N ILE A 1159 31.08 25.99 2.12
CA ILE A 1159 32.11 25.83 3.16
C ILE A 1159 33.46 25.54 2.51
N ILE A 1160 33.52 24.57 1.59
CA ILE A 1160 34.73 24.19 0.87
C ILE A 1160 35.28 25.38 0.08
N LYS A 1161 34.41 26.14 -0.59
CA LYS A 1161 34.78 27.37 -1.31
C LYS A 1161 35.35 28.43 -0.37
N CYS A 1162 34.76 28.60 0.81
CA CYS A 1162 35.26 29.53 1.82
C CYS A 1162 36.64 29.12 2.34
N LEU A 1163 36.84 27.83 2.65
CA LEU A 1163 38.12 27.28 3.10
C LEU A 1163 39.22 27.47 2.04
N LEU A 1164 38.93 27.17 0.78
CA LEU A 1164 39.86 27.38 -0.33
C LEU A 1164 40.30 28.84 -0.43
N LEU A 1165 39.34 29.78 -0.40
CA LEU A 1165 39.63 31.22 -0.45
C LEU A 1165 40.41 31.72 0.78
N GLN A 1166 40.23 31.10 1.95
CA GLN A 1166 41.02 31.42 3.14
C GLN A 1166 42.47 30.93 3.02
N ILE A 1167 42.68 29.73 2.47
CA ILE A 1167 44.02 29.16 2.27
C ILE A 1167 44.80 29.94 1.21
N ILE A 1168 44.15 30.44 0.16
CA ILE A 1168 44.82 31.24 -0.89
C ILE A 1168 45.18 32.66 -0.40
N ARG A 1169 44.39 33.20 0.55
CA ARG A 1169 44.63 34.55 1.11
C ARG A 1169 45.72 34.59 2.17
N ASN A 1170 46.01 33.47 2.81
CA ASN A 1170 47.06 33.31 3.82
C ASN A 1170 48.34 32.80 3.17
#